data_AF-A0A953BD98-F1
#
_entry.id   AF-A0A953BD98-F1
#
_cell.length_a   1.000
_cell.length_b   1.000
_cell.length_c   1.000
_cell.angle_alpha   90.00
_cell.angle_beta   90.00
_cell.angle_gamma   90.00
#
_symmetry.space_group_name_H-M   'P 1'
#
loop_
_entity.id
_entity.type
_entity.pdbx_description
1 polymer ?
#
loop_
_entity_poly.entity_id
_entity_poly.type
_entity_poly.pdbx_seq_one_letter_code
_entity_poly.pdbx_strand_id
1 'polypeptide(L)'
;MTRAHAVIAAMFLLVVGVPFVLHTAGDHRRPKGVRTLVVVTPHVLQIQEEFGRAFSAWHERTYGEAVWVDFRLPGGTTEILKLLKAQYSAAAQRNFEALRRSEPARVRAGAFGAEELILPGDIAFDVMFGGGSYDHTLLCDVRETPFWYRPFAGERSQRVTISLPDAARFDWGMLERSEPLLLDLVIDGAPRRLRVPAAAVRGGWGVLSPLREEGAMQVEAEVELSVCEAMAQYTMAMPMEIREEDLAAWFARDDGTKAEKIGSGVLYRRAAGDSRAGYARVYWVGTALSGFGIVYNRDVLERLGVEPPKSFADMCDPRLAGWVALADPRMSGSVETAFESILNNEGWEQGWRILRGMSANARYVTDMSTKPPVDVAHGEAAMGVCIDFYGRAQSQAVMRPGETPETSRVGYIDPPGKVFIDPDPITLLRGGTDPELAQRFVAFVMSDEGQALWQFAATGTARGAENAVIPGVTDREGRPVRMGPRTHELRRMPVRHAFIVEHWPLLTDKVDPYAIASTQGSRGWRSGIRPMMGAFGIDNARELRRAWRAMHRAIEEGVEPEVVAEMERLLYALPEGARVRALWNALFADEETTPEGAFLDFSPEHYGTIRETWRNPRVASRLQIVYTAYFRENYARVVELAQGAGVSAR
;
A
#
# COMPACT_ATOMS: atom_id res chain seq x y z
N MET A 1 -35.88 -17.74 37.56
CA MET A 1 -35.27 -18.05 36.24
C MET A 1 -35.57 -19.50 35.90
N THR A 2 -36.25 -19.78 34.77
CA THR A 2 -36.57 -21.15 34.36
C THR A 2 -35.31 -21.89 33.91
N ARG A 3 -35.29 -23.23 34.02
CA ARG A 3 -34.15 -24.09 33.62
C ARG A 3 -33.59 -23.76 32.22
N ALA A 4 -34.44 -23.32 31.29
CA ALA A 4 -34.04 -22.87 29.96
C ALA A 4 -33.12 -21.63 29.97
N HIS A 5 -33.37 -20.65 30.84
CA HIS A 5 -32.53 -19.46 30.96
C HIS A 5 -31.17 -19.78 31.57
N ALA A 6 -31.10 -20.76 32.48
CA ALA A 6 -29.84 -21.24 33.04
C ALA A 6 -28.99 -21.97 31.99
N VAL A 7 -29.61 -22.78 31.12
CA VAL A 7 -28.91 -23.46 30.02
C VAL A 7 -28.43 -22.46 28.96
N ILE A 8 -29.24 -21.48 28.59
CA ILE A 8 -28.84 -20.42 27.65
C ILE A 8 -27.70 -19.57 28.23
N ALA A 9 -27.76 -19.19 29.51
CA ALA A 9 -26.68 -18.47 30.17
C ALA A 9 -25.39 -19.29 30.27
N ALA A 10 -25.51 -20.60 30.53
CA ALA A 10 -24.36 -21.51 30.55
C ALA A 10 -23.74 -21.68 29.15
N MET A 11 -24.56 -21.82 28.10
CA MET A 11 -24.06 -21.87 26.72
C MET A 11 -23.46 -20.54 26.28
N PHE A 12 -24.02 -19.41 26.70
CA PHE A 12 -23.46 -18.08 26.43
C PHE A 12 -22.11 -17.90 27.14
N LEU A 13 -22.00 -18.31 28.41
CA LEU A 13 -20.72 -18.32 29.14
C LEU A 13 -19.73 -19.31 28.55
N LEU A 14 -20.18 -20.42 27.95
CA LEU A 14 -19.31 -21.34 27.23
C LEU A 14 -18.84 -20.73 25.92
N VAL A 15 -19.71 -20.12 25.12
CA VAL A 15 -19.35 -19.47 23.84
C VAL A 15 -18.47 -18.24 24.05
N VAL A 16 -18.69 -17.48 25.12
CA VAL A 16 -17.84 -16.33 25.49
C VAL A 16 -16.57 -16.79 26.22
N GLY A 17 -16.64 -17.82 27.05
CA GLY A 17 -15.52 -18.31 27.86
C GLY A 17 -14.56 -19.22 27.10
N VAL A 18 -15.04 -19.97 26.11
CA VAL A 18 -14.22 -20.87 25.28
C VAL A 18 -13.14 -20.11 24.51
N PRO A 19 -13.39 -18.93 23.90
CA PRO A 19 -12.33 -18.08 23.35
C PRO A 19 -11.29 -17.66 24.37
N PHE A 20 -11.64 -17.44 25.64
CA PHE A 20 -10.70 -17.04 26.71
C PHE A 20 -9.93 -18.23 27.31
N VAL A 21 -10.54 -19.42 27.32
CA VAL A 21 -9.94 -20.67 27.83
C VAL A 21 -9.12 -21.38 26.74
N LEU A 22 -9.53 -21.27 25.47
CA LEU A 22 -8.78 -21.72 24.29
C LEU A 22 -7.79 -20.66 23.79
N HIS A 23 -7.84 -19.42 24.28
CA HIS A 23 -6.63 -18.61 24.40
C HIS A 23 -5.76 -19.21 25.51
N THR A 24 -5.22 -20.41 25.27
CA THR A 24 -3.83 -20.63 25.65
C THR A 24 -3.05 -19.64 24.80
N ALA A 25 -2.95 -18.40 25.28
CA ALA A 25 -1.91 -17.50 24.88
C ALA A 25 -0.62 -18.33 24.94
N GLY A 26 -0.03 -18.63 23.78
CA GLY A 26 1.37 -19.02 23.75
C GLY A 26 2.08 -17.98 24.60
N ASP A 27 2.82 -18.44 25.60
CA ASP A 27 3.39 -17.59 26.65
C ASP A 27 4.43 -16.64 26.01
N HIS A 28 3.95 -15.59 25.35
CA HIS A 28 4.72 -14.49 24.75
C HIS A 28 5.06 -13.46 25.85
N ARG A 29 5.29 -13.93 27.08
CA ARG A 29 5.87 -13.08 28.10
C ARG A 29 7.31 -12.81 27.71
N ARG A 30 7.58 -11.53 27.39
CA ARG A 30 8.92 -11.00 27.16
C ARG A 30 9.90 -11.62 28.17
N PRO A 31 10.91 -12.37 27.71
CA PRO A 31 11.92 -12.91 28.60
C PRO A 31 12.61 -11.78 29.36
N LYS A 32 12.65 -11.87 30.70
CA LYS A 32 13.29 -10.84 31.53
C LYS A 32 14.79 -10.83 31.27
N GLY A 33 15.36 -9.63 31.08
CA GLY A 33 16.81 -9.45 30.91
C GLY A 33 17.35 -9.79 29.52
N VAL A 34 16.50 -10.16 28.56
CA VAL A 34 16.91 -10.44 27.18
C VAL A 34 16.72 -9.19 26.33
N ARG A 35 17.75 -8.80 25.58
CA ARG A 35 17.71 -7.68 24.62
C ARG A 35 16.58 -7.93 23.62
N THR A 36 15.74 -6.93 23.38
CA THR A 36 14.48 -7.10 22.65
C THR A 36 14.45 -6.20 21.44
N LEU A 37 14.18 -6.77 20.27
CA LEU A 37 13.85 -6.04 19.06
C LEU A 37 12.32 -5.95 18.94
N VAL A 38 11.78 -4.75 18.82
CA VAL A 38 10.34 -4.54 18.63
C VAL A 38 10.04 -4.24 17.18
N VAL A 39 9.30 -5.14 16.52
CA VAL A 39 8.99 -5.07 15.09
C VAL A 39 7.50 -4.80 14.91
N VAL A 40 7.15 -3.71 14.23
CA VAL A 40 5.79 -3.52 13.71
C VAL A 40 5.67 -4.13 12.33
N THR A 41 4.65 -4.95 12.08
CA THR A 41 4.56 -5.71 10.84
C THR A 41 3.11 -6.01 10.46
N PRO A 42 2.77 -6.04 9.15
CA PRO A 42 1.52 -6.62 8.66
C PRO A 42 1.63 -8.13 8.39
N HIS A 43 2.79 -8.75 8.64
CA HIS A 43 2.99 -10.18 8.37
C HIS A 43 2.14 -11.07 9.29
N VAL A 44 1.70 -12.20 8.74
CA VAL A 44 0.99 -13.25 9.47
C VAL A 44 1.90 -13.93 10.50
N LEU A 45 1.29 -14.57 11.51
CA LEU A 45 1.99 -15.19 12.64
C LEU A 45 3.07 -16.20 12.20
N GLN A 46 2.85 -16.92 11.10
CA GLN A 46 3.81 -17.89 10.57
C GLN A 46 5.16 -17.24 10.25
N ILE A 47 5.16 -16.07 9.59
CA ILE A 47 6.39 -15.34 9.27
C ILE A 47 7.07 -14.86 10.56
N GLN A 48 6.29 -14.29 11.48
CA GLN A 48 6.79 -13.79 12.77
C GLN A 48 7.49 -14.90 13.56
N GLU A 49 6.90 -16.09 13.61
CA GLU A 49 7.46 -17.25 14.27
C GLU A 49 8.76 -17.74 13.65
N GLU A 50 8.81 -17.89 12.31
CA GLU A 50 10.02 -18.38 11.64
C GLU A 50 11.17 -17.37 11.74
N PHE A 51 10.91 -16.09 11.48
CA PHE A 51 11.93 -15.04 11.56
C PHE A 51 12.39 -14.78 12.99
N GLY A 52 11.48 -14.75 13.97
CA GLY A 52 11.84 -14.53 15.37
C GLY A 52 12.77 -15.61 15.91
N ARG A 53 12.46 -16.89 15.61
CA ARG A 53 13.29 -18.02 16.02
C ARG A 53 14.64 -18.04 15.30
N ALA A 54 14.63 -17.89 13.98
CA ALA A 54 15.84 -17.96 13.18
C ALA A 54 16.79 -16.80 13.48
N PHE A 55 16.27 -15.57 13.65
CA PHE A 55 17.09 -14.42 14.04
C PHE A 55 17.69 -14.58 15.43
N SER A 56 16.90 -15.05 16.42
CA SER A 56 17.43 -15.31 17.77
C SER A 56 18.59 -16.31 17.72
N ALA A 57 18.44 -17.41 16.98
CA ALA A 57 19.47 -18.41 16.86
C ALA A 57 20.71 -17.88 16.10
N TRP A 58 20.51 -17.14 15.02
CA TRP A 58 21.59 -16.53 14.25
C TRP A 58 22.36 -15.49 15.07
N HIS A 59 21.65 -14.63 15.81
CA HIS A 59 22.25 -13.59 16.62
C HIS A 59 23.06 -14.17 17.79
N GLU A 60 22.55 -15.21 18.46
CA GLU A 60 23.28 -15.91 19.52
C GLU A 60 24.58 -16.54 19.00
N ARG A 61 24.55 -17.17 17.82
CA ARG A 61 25.75 -17.75 17.19
C ARG A 61 26.76 -16.69 16.74
N THR A 62 26.28 -15.55 16.25
CA THR A 62 27.12 -14.53 15.63
C THR A 62 27.70 -13.54 16.64
N TYR A 63 26.93 -13.20 17.67
CA TYR A 63 27.28 -12.16 18.65
C TYR A 63 27.39 -12.67 20.09
N GLY A 64 27.11 -13.97 20.34
CA GLY A 64 27.15 -14.55 21.68
C GLY A 64 26.04 -14.04 22.61
N GLU A 65 25.00 -13.43 22.05
CA GLU A 65 23.91 -12.78 22.80
C GLU A 65 22.56 -13.30 22.29
N ALA A 66 21.73 -13.83 23.18
CA ALA A 66 20.35 -14.18 22.85
C ALA A 66 19.49 -12.91 22.75
N VAL A 67 18.57 -12.90 21.77
CA VAL A 67 17.66 -11.77 21.54
C VAL A 67 16.23 -12.26 21.40
N TRP A 68 15.29 -11.43 21.83
CA TRP A 68 13.87 -11.69 21.64
C TRP A 68 13.29 -10.73 20.60
N VAL A 69 12.45 -11.24 19.69
CA VAL A 69 11.73 -10.39 18.73
C VAL A 69 10.27 -10.27 19.16
N ASP A 70 9.88 -9.06 19.53
CA ASP A 70 8.49 -8.68 19.87
C ASP A 70 7.80 -8.15 18.60
N PHE A 71 7.10 -9.04 17.90
CA PHE A 71 6.29 -8.67 16.75
C PHE A 71 4.94 -8.10 17.19
N ARG A 72 4.59 -6.94 16.64
CA ARG A 72 3.33 -6.24 16.92
C ARG A 72 2.56 -6.03 15.63
N LEU A 73 1.34 -6.58 15.61
CA LEU A 73 0.40 -6.52 14.48
C LEU A 73 -0.81 -5.66 14.87
N PRO A 74 -0.72 -4.32 14.81
CA PRO A 74 -1.86 -3.46 15.13
C PRO A 74 -2.93 -3.44 14.03
N GLY A 75 -2.63 -4.00 12.85
CA GLY A 75 -3.51 -4.03 11.68
C GLY A 75 -2.73 -4.21 10.38
N GLY A 76 -3.33 -3.83 9.25
CA GLY A 76 -2.64 -3.78 7.97
C GLY A 76 -1.67 -2.61 7.85
N THR A 77 -0.99 -2.49 6.71
CA THR A 77 0.04 -1.46 6.48
C THR A 77 -0.52 -0.04 6.64
N THR A 78 -1.76 0.20 6.21
CA THR A 78 -2.43 1.51 6.36
C THR A 78 -2.67 1.86 7.82
N GLU A 79 -3.12 0.90 8.65
CA GLU A 79 -3.30 1.08 10.09
C GLU A 79 -1.97 1.34 10.79
N ILE A 80 -0.92 0.62 10.40
CA ILE A 80 0.45 0.83 10.90
C ILE A 80 0.92 2.25 10.62
N LEU A 81 0.77 2.75 9.39
CA LEU A 81 1.14 4.12 9.04
C LEU A 81 0.38 5.17 9.84
N LYS A 82 -0.93 4.99 10.05
CA LYS A 82 -1.74 5.89 10.89
C LYS A 82 -1.26 5.90 12.34
N LEU A 83 -0.98 4.72 12.90
CA LEU A 83 -0.43 4.57 14.25
C LEU A 83 0.91 5.27 14.39
N LEU A 84 1.84 5.04 13.46
CA LEU A 84 3.15 5.68 13.46
C LEU A 84 3.00 7.20 13.39
N LYS A 85 2.26 7.74 12.42
CA LYS A 85 2.01 9.19 12.31
C LYS A 85 1.52 9.81 13.62
N ALA A 86 0.58 9.15 14.30
CA ALA A 86 0.09 9.62 15.59
C ALA A 86 1.18 9.62 16.69
N GLN A 87 1.99 8.56 16.79
CA GLN A 87 3.10 8.49 17.75
C GLN A 87 4.17 9.56 17.48
N TYR A 88 4.58 9.73 16.21
CA TYR A 88 5.57 10.74 15.82
C TYR A 88 5.07 12.16 16.07
N SER A 89 3.81 12.47 15.73
CA SER A 89 3.24 13.78 16.05
C SER A 89 3.21 14.06 17.56
N ALA A 90 2.87 13.06 18.37
CA ALA A 90 2.86 13.19 19.83
C ALA A 90 4.27 13.36 20.42
N ALA A 91 5.26 12.62 19.92
CA ALA A 91 6.65 12.72 20.33
C ALA A 91 7.26 14.09 19.95
N ALA A 92 7.09 14.49 18.69
CA ALA A 92 7.54 15.79 18.20
C ALA A 92 6.96 16.94 19.04
N GLN A 93 5.66 16.91 19.32
CA GLN A 93 5.02 17.94 20.14
C GLN A 93 5.59 18.00 21.57
N ARG A 94 5.76 16.84 22.22
CA ARG A 94 6.32 16.76 23.58
C ARG A 94 7.74 17.31 23.65
N ASN A 95 8.61 16.87 22.75
CA ASN A 95 10.02 17.25 22.78
C ASN A 95 10.23 18.69 22.31
N PHE A 96 9.46 19.13 21.33
CA PHE A 96 9.42 20.53 20.94
C PHE A 96 9.03 21.44 22.11
N GLU A 97 8.05 21.05 22.93
CA GLU A 97 7.67 21.83 24.11
C GLU A 97 8.76 21.86 25.19
N ALA A 98 9.56 20.81 25.30
CA ALA A 98 10.76 20.83 26.15
C ALA A 98 11.81 21.80 25.59
N LEU A 99 12.13 21.70 24.31
CA LEU A 99 13.08 22.57 23.61
C LEU A 99 12.68 24.04 23.65
N ARG A 100 11.39 24.34 23.46
CA ARG A 100 10.84 25.70 23.52
C ARG A 100 11.02 26.34 24.89
N ARG A 101 10.94 25.56 25.96
CA ARG A 101 11.15 26.03 27.33
C ARG A 101 12.63 26.22 27.66
N SER A 102 13.50 25.33 27.18
CA SER A 102 14.93 25.41 27.48
C SER A 102 15.68 26.41 26.58
N GLU A 103 15.34 26.48 25.29
CA GLU A 103 16.12 27.20 24.27
C GLU A 103 15.23 28.00 23.29
N PRO A 104 14.45 28.97 23.78
CA PRO A 104 13.50 29.73 22.95
C PRO A 104 14.15 30.49 21.78
N ALA A 105 15.41 30.94 21.94
CA ALA A 105 16.15 31.61 20.87
C ALA A 105 16.44 30.68 19.69
N ARG A 106 16.75 29.39 19.94
CA ARG A 106 16.97 28.40 18.87
C ARG A 106 15.68 28.08 18.14
N VAL A 107 14.56 27.96 18.88
CA VAL A 107 13.23 27.74 18.29
C VAL A 107 12.83 28.90 17.36
N ARG A 108 13.05 30.15 17.79
CA ARG A 108 12.85 31.35 16.94
C ARG A 108 13.70 31.31 15.68
N ALA A 109 14.96 30.87 15.83
CA ALA A 109 15.87 30.74 14.71
C ALA A 109 15.56 29.56 13.77
N GLY A 110 14.66 28.65 14.16
CA GLY A 110 14.45 27.37 13.47
C GLY A 110 15.67 26.46 13.52
N ALA A 111 16.56 26.67 14.49
CA ALA A 111 17.85 26.01 14.60
C ALA A 111 17.74 24.69 15.39
N PHE A 112 16.89 23.79 14.92
CA PHE A 112 16.70 22.45 15.50
C PHE A 112 16.36 21.42 14.42
N GLY A 113 16.63 20.14 14.71
CA GLY A 113 16.50 19.05 13.75
C GLY A 113 15.56 17.93 14.18
N ALA A 114 15.42 16.94 13.30
CA ALA A 114 14.64 15.74 13.55
C ALA A 114 15.07 14.98 14.82
N GLU A 115 16.37 15.01 15.15
CA GLU A 115 16.93 14.31 16.32
C GLU A 115 16.53 14.93 17.66
N GLU A 116 16.13 16.21 17.66
CA GLU A 116 15.61 16.88 18.86
C GLU A 116 14.10 16.77 18.97
N LEU A 117 13.41 16.58 17.84
CA LEU A 117 11.98 16.33 17.81
C LEU A 117 11.65 14.88 18.17
N ILE A 118 12.48 13.93 17.75
CA ILE A 118 12.26 12.50 17.94
C ILE A 118 13.51 11.89 18.58
N LEU A 119 13.43 11.62 19.88
CA LEU A 119 14.53 11.08 20.68
C LEU A 119 14.52 9.54 20.67
N PRO A 120 15.66 8.88 20.91
CA PRO A 120 15.71 7.44 21.11
C PRO A 120 14.72 6.97 22.20
N GLY A 121 13.90 5.97 21.86
CA GLY A 121 12.87 5.42 22.74
C GLY A 121 11.52 6.15 22.73
N ASP A 122 11.36 7.25 21.98
CA ASP A 122 10.06 7.89 21.82
C ASP A 122 9.07 7.06 21.01
N ILE A 123 9.60 6.27 20.08
CA ILE A 123 8.81 5.39 19.22
C ILE A 123 8.96 3.98 19.75
N ALA A 124 7.82 3.33 19.98
CA ALA A 124 7.77 2.03 20.64
C ALA A 124 8.25 0.86 19.77
N PHE A 125 8.74 1.13 18.57
CA PHE A 125 9.09 0.16 17.53
C PHE A 125 10.45 0.51 16.94
N ASP A 126 11.29 -0.49 16.71
CA ASP A 126 12.62 -0.33 16.12
C ASP A 126 12.57 -0.43 14.59
N VAL A 127 11.72 -1.32 14.08
CA VAL A 127 11.65 -1.67 12.66
C VAL A 127 10.20 -1.82 12.21
N MET A 128 9.90 -1.33 11.00
CA MET A 128 8.75 -1.79 10.23
C MET A 128 9.20 -2.85 9.22
N PHE A 129 8.61 -4.05 9.28
CA PHE A 129 8.98 -5.19 8.44
C PHE A 129 7.77 -5.72 7.67
N GLY A 130 7.83 -5.64 6.35
CA GLY A 130 6.74 -6.02 5.45
C GLY A 130 5.74 -4.90 5.19
N GLY A 131 4.93 -5.08 4.14
CA GLY A 131 4.11 -4.03 3.55
C GLY A 131 4.55 -3.78 2.11
N GLY A 132 3.95 -2.79 1.44
CA GLY A 132 4.33 -2.43 0.07
C GLY A 132 5.42 -1.38 0.03
N SER A 133 6.22 -1.35 -1.05
CA SER A 133 7.28 -0.34 -1.25
C SER A 133 6.76 1.10 -1.24
N TYR A 134 5.49 1.30 -1.62
CA TYR A 134 4.77 2.56 -1.53
C TYR A 134 4.66 3.07 -0.09
N ASP A 135 4.22 2.21 0.85
CA ASP A 135 4.00 2.58 2.24
C ASP A 135 5.33 2.93 2.95
N HIS A 136 6.38 2.14 2.69
CA HIS A 136 7.72 2.42 3.21
C HIS A 136 8.30 3.71 2.61
N THR A 137 7.97 4.01 1.35
CA THR A 137 8.33 5.29 0.71
C THR A 137 7.68 6.49 1.41
N LEU A 138 6.45 6.35 1.93
CA LEU A 138 5.80 7.40 2.72
C LEU A 138 6.53 7.65 4.05
N LEU A 139 7.13 6.63 4.67
CA LEU A 139 7.96 6.82 5.89
C LEU A 139 9.18 7.72 5.66
N CYS A 140 9.66 7.77 4.42
CA CYS A 140 10.82 8.56 4.00
C CYS A 140 10.46 9.98 3.55
N ASP A 141 9.17 10.29 3.43
CA ASP A 141 8.70 11.55 2.87
C ASP A 141 8.38 12.55 3.98
N VAL A 142 9.13 13.65 4.01
CA VAL A 142 8.94 14.74 4.99
C VAL A 142 7.56 15.39 4.93
N ARG A 143 6.84 15.25 3.80
CA ARG A 143 5.48 15.77 3.62
C ARG A 143 4.43 14.98 4.39
N GLU A 144 4.75 13.74 4.78
CA GLU A 144 3.84 12.85 5.49
C GLU A 144 3.79 13.12 7.00
N THR A 145 4.75 13.88 7.53
CA THR A 145 4.85 14.28 8.94
C THR A 145 5.20 15.76 9.08
N PRO A 146 4.34 16.69 8.61
CA PRO A 146 4.58 18.11 8.80
C PRO A 146 4.39 18.47 10.28
N PHE A 147 5.38 19.11 10.88
CA PHE A 147 5.28 19.61 12.26
C PHE A 147 5.20 21.13 12.26
N TRP A 148 3.98 21.65 12.46
CA TRP A 148 3.73 23.08 12.54
C TRP A 148 3.93 23.58 13.97
N TYR A 149 4.69 24.65 14.13
CA TYR A 149 4.98 25.25 15.42
C TYR A 149 4.99 26.78 15.33
N ARG A 150 4.82 27.47 16.47
CA ARG A 150 4.82 28.94 16.54
C ARG A 150 6.17 29.46 17.02
N PRO A 151 7.08 29.89 16.13
CA PRO A 151 8.42 30.34 16.51
C PRO A 151 8.41 31.61 17.38
N PHE A 152 7.46 32.52 17.14
CA PHE A 152 7.37 33.83 17.79
C PHE A 152 6.22 33.89 18.81
N ALA A 153 5.90 32.76 19.46
CA ALA A 153 4.83 32.70 20.44
C ALA A 153 5.03 33.76 21.56
N GLY A 154 4.02 34.61 21.76
CA GLY A 154 4.05 35.69 22.74
C GLY A 154 4.60 37.04 22.25
N GLU A 155 5.04 37.13 20.99
CA GLU A 155 5.45 38.41 20.39
C GLU A 155 4.26 39.23 19.89
N ARG A 156 4.42 40.56 19.87
CA ARG A 156 3.42 41.47 19.33
C ARG A 156 3.62 41.67 17.83
N SER A 157 2.71 42.40 17.21
CA SER A 157 2.83 42.79 15.81
C SER A 157 4.16 43.48 15.52
N GLN A 158 4.82 43.07 14.44
CA GLN A 158 6.06 43.64 13.95
C GLN A 158 5.88 44.05 12.49
N ARG A 159 6.57 45.11 12.07
CA ARG A 159 6.68 45.46 10.66
C ARG A 159 7.69 44.53 10.00
N VAL A 160 7.24 43.79 8.99
CA VAL A 160 8.03 42.79 8.27
C VAL A 160 7.97 43.05 6.77
N THR A 161 8.98 42.59 6.06
CA THR A 161 8.97 42.57 4.60
C THR A 161 8.47 41.21 4.14
N ILE A 162 7.37 41.17 3.38
CA ILE A 162 6.88 39.97 2.71
C ILE A 162 7.50 39.93 1.32
N SER A 163 8.11 38.81 0.95
CA SER A 163 8.66 38.58 -0.38
C SER A 163 7.91 37.44 -1.09
N LEU A 164 7.60 37.65 -2.37
CA LEU A 164 6.96 36.69 -3.25
C LEU A 164 7.72 36.70 -4.59
N PRO A 165 8.86 35.99 -4.68
CA PRO A 165 9.77 36.09 -5.83
C PRO A 165 9.19 35.52 -7.14
N ASP A 166 8.11 34.73 -7.08
CA ASP A 166 7.41 34.17 -8.24
C ASP A 166 5.91 34.49 -8.18
N ALA A 167 5.59 35.78 -8.18
CA ALA A 167 4.23 36.31 -8.19
C ALA A 167 3.37 35.79 -9.36
N ALA A 168 4.00 35.40 -10.47
CA ALA A 168 3.33 34.85 -11.65
C ALA A 168 2.80 33.42 -11.43
N ARG A 169 3.44 32.63 -10.56
CA ARG A 169 2.98 31.28 -10.17
C ARG A 169 2.15 31.25 -8.90
N PHE A 170 1.95 32.39 -8.26
CA PHE A 170 1.14 32.49 -7.06
C PHE A 170 -0.35 32.36 -7.41
N ASP A 171 -1.07 31.46 -6.72
CA ASP A 171 -2.53 31.34 -6.85
C ASP A 171 -3.21 32.51 -6.15
N TRP A 172 -3.42 33.60 -6.89
CA TRP A 172 -4.11 34.80 -6.40
C TRP A 172 -5.55 34.53 -5.95
N GLY A 173 -6.18 33.44 -6.40
CA GLY A 173 -7.50 33.01 -5.94
C GLY A 173 -7.51 32.56 -4.48
N MET A 174 -6.35 32.26 -3.87
CA MET A 174 -6.24 31.97 -2.43
C MET A 174 -6.62 33.16 -1.56
N LEU A 175 -6.45 34.39 -2.05
CA LEU A 175 -6.72 35.60 -1.27
C LEU A 175 -8.22 35.76 -0.97
N GLU A 176 -9.07 35.39 -1.92
CA GLU A 176 -10.54 35.45 -1.81
C GLU A 176 -11.07 34.43 -0.80
N ARG A 177 -10.34 33.32 -0.60
CA ARG A 177 -10.70 32.26 0.37
C ARG A 177 -10.27 32.58 1.80
N SER A 178 -9.56 33.68 2.04
CA SER A 178 -9.00 34.06 3.35
C SER A 178 -8.17 32.95 4.03
N GLU A 179 -7.60 32.04 3.23
CA GLU A 179 -6.80 30.93 3.73
C GLU A 179 -5.45 31.43 4.26
N PRO A 180 -4.84 30.75 5.26
CA PRO A 180 -3.46 31.02 5.64
C PRO A 180 -2.51 30.80 4.47
N LEU A 181 -1.60 31.75 4.24
CA LEU A 181 -0.63 31.69 3.14
C LEU A 181 0.75 31.31 3.65
N LEU A 182 1.47 30.49 2.90
CA LEU A 182 2.90 30.23 3.16
C LEU A 182 3.74 31.32 2.51
N LEU A 183 4.22 32.26 3.29
CA LEU A 183 4.92 33.47 2.85
C LEU A 183 6.37 33.49 3.35
N ASP A 184 7.27 34.12 2.57
CA ASP A 184 8.63 34.42 3.01
C ASP A 184 8.68 35.82 3.63
N LEU A 185 8.94 35.91 4.94
CA LEU A 185 8.99 37.13 5.73
C LEU A 185 10.43 37.44 6.14
N VAL A 186 10.88 38.68 6.03
CA VAL A 186 12.14 39.12 6.64
C VAL A 186 11.84 39.60 8.07
N ILE A 187 12.32 38.85 9.06
CA ILE A 187 12.16 39.12 10.50
C ILE A 187 13.56 39.24 11.09
N ASP A 188 13.84 40.37 11.76
CA ASP A 188 15.15 40.70 12.34
C ASP A 188 16.32 40.53 11.34
N GLY A 189 16.08 40.88 10.08
CA GLY A 189 17.07 40.78 8.99
C GLY A 189 17.28 39.38 8.42
N ALA A 190 16.54 38.37 8.89
CA ALA A 190 16.62 37.00 8.39
C ALA A 190 15.33 36.56 7.68
N PRO A 191 15.41 35.89 6.51
CA PRO A 191 14.23 35.35 5.84
C PRO A 191 13.66 34.15 6.61
N ARG A 192 12.34 34.13 6.77
CA ARG A 192 11.56 33.12 7.49
C ARG A 192 10.34 32.74 6.66
N ARG A 193 10.23 31.46 6.32
CA ARG A 193 9.04 30.93 5.65
C ARG A 193 7.98 30.54 6.67
N LEU A 194 6.87 31.27 6.70
CA LEU A 194 5.82 31.12 7.70
C LEU A 194 4.45 30.94 7.05
N ARG A 195 3.62 30.08 7.64
CA ARG A 195 2.18 30.05 7.43
C ARG A 195 1.56 31.21 8.20
N VAL A 196 1.06 32.20 7.46
CA VAL A 196 0.51 33.44 7.98
C VAL A 196 -1.01 33.43 7.78
N PRO A 197 -1.82 33.46 8.85
CA PRO A 197 -3.26 33.67 8.74
C PRO A 197 -3.59 35.07 8.21
N ALA A 198 -4.67 35.22 7.43
CA ALA A 198 -5.13 36.52 6.94
C ALA A 198 -5.35 37.53 8.08
N ALA A 199 -5.93 37.05 9.19
CA ALA A 199 -6.19 37.85 10.38
C ALA A 199 -4.92 38.34 11.10
N ALA A 200 -3.76 37.70 10.85
CA ALA A 200 -2.49 38.14 11.42
C ALA A 200 -1.96 39.40 10.72
N VAL A 201 -2.42 39.69 9.51
CA VAL A 201 -1.94 40.82 8.71
C VAL A 201 -2.86 42.02 8.91
N ARG A 202 -2.31 43.15 9.33
CA ARG A 202 -3.08 44.39 9.48
C ARG A 202 -3.57 44.86 8.11
N GLY A 203 -4.89 44.94 7.93
CA GLY A 203 -5.51 45.24 6.63
C GLY A 203 -5.73 44.01 5.75
N GLY A 204 -5.45 42.81 6.26
CA GLY A 204 -5.65 41.54 5.56
C GLY A 204 -4.77 41.39 4.31
N TRP A 205 -5.21 40.55 3.37
CA TRP A 205 -4.45 40.28 2.15
C TRP A 205 -4.39 41.42 1.14
N GLY A 206 -5.14 42.51 1.36
CA GLY A 206 -5.05 43.72 0.55
C GLY A 206 -3.64 44.31 0.50
N VAL A 207 -2.81 44.05 1.53
CA VAL A 207 -1.41 44.50 1.56
C VAL A 207 -0.56 43.88 0.44
N LEU A 208 -0.99 42.76 -0.16
CA LEU A 208 -0.25 42.10 -1.24
C LEU A 208 -0.56 42.68 -2.63
N SER A 209 -1.50 43.63 -2.76
CA SER A 209 -1.88 44.20 -4.06
C SER A 209 -0.71 44.80 -4.85
N PRO A 210 0.32 45.45 -4.26
CA PRO A 210 1.45 45.98 -5.03
C PRO A 210 2.26 44.87 -5.72
N LEU A 211 2.29 43.67 -5.16
CA LEU A 211 2.97 42.52 -5.76
C LEU A 211 2.24 42.02 -7.02
N ARG A 212 0.91 42.18 -7.07
CA ARG A 212 0.04 41.76 -8.19
C ARG A 212 -0.09 42.84 -9.25
N GLU A 213 -0.39 44.06 -8.83
CA GLU A 213 -0.82 45.16 -9.70
C GLU A 213 0.36 46.00 -10.20
N GLU A 214 1.39 46.15 -9.37
CA GLU A 214 2.56 47.01 -9.66
C GLU A 214 3.82 46.21 -9.97
N GLY A 215 3.75 44.87 -9.87
CA GLY A 215 4.90 43.97 -10.12
C GLY A 215 6.02 44.11 -9.09
N ALA A 216 5.73 44.60 -7.89
CA ALA A 216 6.70 44.67 -6.80
C ALA A 216 7.17 43.27 -6.40
N MET A 217 8.44 43.12 -6.00
CA MET A 217 8.98 41.83 -5.52
C MET A 217 8.81 41.64 -4.00
N GLN A 218 8.56 42.74 -3.29
CA GLN A 218 8.48 42.81 -1.84
C GLN A 218 7.47 43.87 -1.41
N VAL A 219 6.82 43.65 -0.27
CA VAL A 219 5.92 44.63 0.35
C VAL A 219 6.10 44.64 1.86
N GLU A 220 5.97 45.81 2.47
CA GLU A 220 5.97 45.93 3.92
C GLU A 220 4.56 45.74 4.49
N ALA A 221 4.45 44.93 5.54
CA ALA A 221 3.20 44.69 6.24
C ALA A 221 3.43 44.67 7.75
N GLU A 222 2.41 45.06 8.51
CA GLU A 222 2.38 44.83 9.96
C GLU A 222 1.72 43.48 10.22
N VAL A 223 2.47 42.55 10.80
CA VAL A 223 2.05 41.15 10.98
C VAL A 223 2.14 40.75 12.46
N GLU A 224 1.08 40.15 12.99
CA GLU A 224 1.05 39.51 14.30
C GLU A 224 1.81 38.18 14.25
N LEU A 225 3.08 38.19 14.66
CA LEU A 225 3.95 37.02 14.58
C LEU A 225 3.55 35.89 15.53
N SER A 226 2.84 36.18 16.63
CA SER A 226 2.45 35.18 17.65
C SER A 226 1.55 34.06 17.12
N VAL A 227 0.80 34.33 16.07
CA VAL A 227 -0.14 33.39 15.44
C VAL A 227 0.41 32.78 14.13
N CYS A 228 1.61 33.22 13.71
CA CYS A 228 2.29 32.67 12.54
C CYS A 228 3.00 31.37 12.88
N GLU A 229 2.99 30.43 11.93
CA GLU A 229 3.54 29.09 12.15
C GLU A 229 4.67 28.78 11.17
N ALA A 230 5.76 28.23 11.68
CA ALA A 230 6.81 27.62 10.88
C ALA A 230 6.54 26.11 10.76
N MET A 231 7.09 25.50 9.71
CA MET A 231 7.06 24.05 9.52
C MET A 231 8.45 23.48 9.77
N ALA A 232 8.56 22.57 10.73
CA ALA A 232 9.69 21.65 10.83
C ALA A 232 9.36 20.34 10.11
N GLN A 233 10.40 19.70 9.57
CA GLN A 233 10.29 18.48 8.80
C GLN A 233 11.20 17.40 9.39
N TYR A 234 10.69 16.19 9.46
CA TYR A 234 11.46 14.99 9.79
C TYR A 234 10.90 13.81 9.01
N THR A 235 11.69 12.75 8.88
CA THR A 235 11.26 11.46 8.34
C THR A 235 11.01 10.49 9.49
N MET A 236 10.00 9.63 9.34
CA MET A 236 9.79 8.50 10.25
C MET A 236 10.86 7.42 10.03
N ALA A 237 11.31 7.23 8.79
CA ALA A 237 12.41 6.33 8.49
C ALA A 237 13.76 6.91 8.98
N MET A 238 14.57 6.06 9.60
CA MET A 238 15.97 6.32 9.88
C MET A 238 16.85 5.64 8.80
N PRO A 239 17.72 6.36 8.09
CA PRO A 239 18.62 5.73 7.13
C PRO A 239 19.56 4.73 7.82
N MET A 240 19.64 3.52 7.27
CA MET A 240 20.65 2.52 7.58
C MET A 240 21.97 2.91 6.91
N GLU A 241 23.09 2.61 7.56
CA GLU A 241 24.42 2.64 6.93
C GLU A 241 24.80 1.23 6.50
N ILE A 242 24.86 1.01 5.19
CA ILE A 242 25.17 -0.31 4.61
C ILE A 242 26.45 -0.16 3.80
N ARG A 243 27.39 -1.10 3.89
CA ARG A 243 28.59 -1.04 3.04
C ARG A 243 28.17 -1.15 1.57
N GLU A 244 28.78 -0.36 0.70
CA GLU A 244 28.44 -0.38 -0.73
C GLU A 244 28.66 -1.76 -1.36
N GLU A 245 29.64 -2.53 -0.85
CA GLU A 245 29.89 -3.91 -1.27
C GLU A 245 28.75 -4.86 -0.88
N ASP A 246 28.23 -4.76 0.34
CA ASP A 246 27.14 -5.62 0.84
C ASP A 246 25.85 -5.30 0.08
N LEU A 247 25.55 -4.01 -0.12
CA LEU A 247 24.40 -3.57 -0.89
C LEU A 247 24.48 -4.05 -2.35
N ALA A 248 25.67 -3.99 -2.96
CA ALA A 248 25.89 -4.50 -4.30
C ALA A 248 25.75 -6.03 -4.36
N ALA A 249 26.27 -6.75 -3.37
CA ALA A 249 26.18 -8.22 -3.29
C ALA A 249 24.73 -8.70 -3.09
N TRP A 250 23.92 -7.99 -2.30
CA TRP A 250 22.51 -8.33 -2.11
C TRP A 250 21.71 -8.26 -3.41
N PHE A 251 21.99 -7.28 -4.27
CA PHE A 251 21.20 -7.00 -5.48
C PHE A 251 21.99 -7.22 -6.78
N ALA A 252 23.01 -8.07 -6.74
CA ALA A 252 23.76 -8.49 -7.93
C ALA A 252 22.90 -9.40 -8.81
N ARG A 253 22.98 -9.20 -10.13
CA ARG A 253 22.47 -10.14 -11.14
C ARG A 253 23.56 -11.10 -11.60
N ASP A 254 23.17 -12.19 -12.24
CA ASP A 254 24.08 -13.23 -12.72
C ASP A 254 25.03 -12.74 -13.82
N ASP A 255 24.62 -11.71 -14.56
CA ASP A 255 25.45 -11.03 -15.56
C ASP A 255 26.42 -10.00 -14.95
N GLY A 256 26.45 -9.88 -13.62
CA GLY A 256 27.27 -8.92 -12.89
C GLY A 256 26.71 -7.49 -12.87
N THR A 257 25.54 -7.24 -13.46
CA THR A 257 24.90 -5.92 -13.40
C THR A 257 24.20 -5.71 -12.05
N LYS A 258 24.13 -4.45 -11.60
CA LYS A 258 23.39 -4.07 -10.40
C LYS A 258 21.90 -3.99 -10.72
N ALA A 259 21.08 -4.82 -10.08
CA ALA A 259 19.63 -4.65 -10.09
C ALA A 259 19.20 -3.71 -8.97
N GLU A 260 19.29 -2.39 -9.17
CA GLU A 260 18.56 -1.47 -8.27
C GLU A 260 17.04 -1.59 -8.42
N LYS A 261 16.59 -2.37 -9.40
CA LYS A 261 15.22 -2.49 -9.86
C LYS A 261 14.82 -3.93 -10.15
N ILE A 262 13.53 -4.21 -9.99
CA ILE A 262 12.85 -5.38 -10.52
C ILE A 262 11.67 -4.89 -11.36
N GLY A 263 11.66 -5.25 -12.65
CA GLY A 263 10.73 -4.64 -13.60
C GLY A 263 10.89 -3.11 -13.59
N SER A 264 9.80 -2.39 -13.30
CA SER A 264 9.82 -0.94 -13.10
C SER A 264 9.97 -0.47 -11.64
N GLY A 265 9.88 -1.39 -10.67
CA GLY A 265 10.02 -1.09 -9.24
C GLY A 265 11.47 -0.97 -8.79
N VAL A 266 11.72 -0.31 -7.65
CA VAL A 266 13.05 -0.22 -7.02
C VAL A 266 13.18 -1.23 -5.89
N LEU A 267 14.36 -1.83 -5.71
CA LEU A 267 14.61 -2.81 -4.64
C LEU A 267 15.06 -2.17 -3.32
N TYR A 268 15.47 -0.91 -3.34
CA TYR A 268 15.81 -0.15 -2.14
C TYR A 268 15.69 1.35 -2.41
N ARG A 269 15.63 2.14 -1.33
CA ARG A 269 15.59 3.61 -1.42
C ARG A 269 16.76 4.25 -0.70
N ARG A 270 17.66 4.88 -1.46
CA ARG A 270 18.75 5.69 -0.91
C ARG A 270 18.21 6.94 -0.21
N ALA A 271 18.88 7.34 0.87
CA ALA A 271 18.68 8.63 1.50
C ALA A 271 19.53 9.70 0.81
N ALA A 272 19.06 10.95 0.81
CA ALA A 272 19.84 12.08 0.30
C ALA A 272 20.90 12.53 1.31
N GLY A 273 21.94 13.19 0.81
CA GLY A 273 23.05 13.75 1.60
C GLY A 273 24.30 12.87 1.59
N ASP A 274 25.36 13.37 2.24
CA ASP A 274 26.65 12.69 2.27
C ASP A 274 26.56 11.37 3.03
N SER A 275 27.28 10.37 2.53
CA SER A 275 27.50 9.10 3.18
C SER A 275 28.96 8.97 3.60
N ARG A 276 29.22 8.16 4.63
CA ARG A 276 30.59 7.77 4.98
C ARG A 276 31.23 7.06 3.79
N ALA A 277 32.51 7.33 3.52
CA ALA A 277 33.24 6.67 2.43
C ALA A 277 33.11 5.14 2.51
N GLY A 278 32.66 4.52 1.42
CA GLY A 278 32.42 3.07 1.34
C GLY A 278 31.07 2.59 1.88
N TYR A 279 30.21 3.50 2.36
CA TYR A 279 28.87 3.19 2.87
C TYR A 279 27.79 3.94 2.07
N ALA A 280 26.67 3.27 1.86
CA ALA A 280 25.43 3.82 1.35
C ALA A 280 24.50 4.15 2.52
N ARG A 281 23.77 5.27 2.43
CA ARG A 281 22.63 5.57 3.31
C ARG A 281 21.34 5.13 2.66
N VAL A 282 20.61 4.21 3.29
CA VAL A 282 19.43 3.56 2.71
C VAL A 282 18.27 3.60 3.70
N TYR A 283 17.14 4.17 3.31
CA TYR A 283 15.96 4.23 4.17
C TYR A 283 15.26 2.88 4.32
N TRP A 284 15.20 2.11 3.22
CA TRP A 284 14.57 0.80 3.22
C TRP A 284 15.19 -0.09 2.14
N VAL A 285 15.19 -1.38 2.40
CA VAL A 285 15.59 -2.44 1.44
C VAL A 285 14.45 -3.44 1.30
N GLY A 286 14.22 -3.94 0.09
CA GLY A 286 13.36 -5.08 -0.18
C GLY A 286 13.95 -6.35 0.42
N THR A 287 13.12 -7.22 0.98
CA THR A 287 13.56 -8.44 1.70
C THR A 287 13.03 -9.73 1.09
N ALA A 288 11.86 -9.65 0.45
CA ALA A 288 11.22 -10.66 -0.34
C ALA A 288 10.51 -9.97 -1.52
N LEU A 289 10.04 -10.77 -2.47
CA LEU A 289 9.29 -10.34 -3.63
C LEU A 289 7.90 -10.95 -3.62
N SER A 290 6.89 -10.12 -3.91
CA SER A 290 5.49 -10.54 -4.01
C SER A 290 4.93 -10.19 -5.38
N GLY A 291 4.34 -11.19 -6.04
CA GLY A 291 3.54 -11.01 -7.25
C GLY A 291 2.04 -10.95 -6.95
N PHE A 292 1.27 -10.35 -7.85
CA PHE A 292 -0.18 -10.29 -7.75
C PHE A 292 -0.80 -10.92 -9.00
N GLY A 293 -1.41 -12.08 -8.84
CA GLY A 293 -1.87 -12.92 -9.95
C GLY A 293 -3.23 -13.55 -9.67
N ILE A 294 -3.47 -14.68 -10.32
CA ILE A 294 -4.77 -15.35 -10.35
C ILE A 294 -4.64 -16.73 -9.71
N VAL A 295 -5.39 -16.95 -8.64
CA VAL A 295 -5.66 -18.29 -8.11
C VAL A 295 -6.90 -18.84 -8.78
N TYR A 296 -6.89 -20.11 -9.16
CA TYR A 296 -8.00 -20.73 -9.88
C TYR A 296 -8.24 -22.18 -9.48
N ASN A 297 -9.47 -22.65 -9.67
CA ASN A 297 -9.90 -24.01 -9.38
C ASN A 297 -10.22 -24.77 -10.68
N ARG A 298 -9.41 -25.77 -11.02
CA ARG A 298 -9.52 -26.55 -12.26
C ARG A 298 -10.85 -27.30 -12.37
N ASP A 299 -11.30 -27.92 -11.28
CA ASP A 299 -12.55 -28.69 -11.27
C ASP A 299 -13.77 -27.78 -11.56
N VAL A 300 -13.78 -26.57 -10.99
CA VAL A 300 -14.83 -25.58 -11.25
C VAL A 300 -14.75 -25.06 -12.68
N LEU A 301 -13.55 -24.75 -13.17
CA LEU A 301 -13.36 -24.28 -14.54
C LEU A 301 -13.80 -25.30 -15.59
N GLU A 302 -13.45 -26.58 -15.41
CA GLU A 302 -13.90 -27.67 -16.27
C GLU A 302 -15.44 -27.78 -16.30
N ARG A 303 -16.09 -27.68 -15.13
CA ARG A 303 -17.56 -27.68 -15.04
C ARG A 303 -18.22 -26.49 -15.76
N LEU A 304 -17.53 -25.36 -15.85
CA LEU A 304 -17.98 -24.17 -16.57
C LEU A 304 -17.60 -24.17 -18.06
N GLY A 305 -16.79 -25.16 -18.49
CA GLY A 305 -16.23 -25.21 -19.84
C GLY A 305 -15.22 -24.10 -20.12
N VAL A 306 -14.56 -23.57 -19.09
CA VAL A 306 -13.58 -22.48 -19.19
C VAL A 306 -12.17 -23.06 -19.00
N GLU A 307 -11.22 -22.63 -19.82
CA GLU A 307 -9.83 -23.05 -19.70
C GLU A 307 -9.12 -22.38 -18.50
N PRO A 308 -8.06 -22.99 -17.94
CA PRO A 308 -7.20 -22.31 -16.97
C PRO A 308 -6.69 -20.95 -17.48
N PRO A 309 -6.69 -19.91 -16.62
CA PRO A 309 -6.38 -18.54 -17.03
C PRO A 309 -4.91 -18.40 -17.41
N LYS A 310 -4.65 -17.55 -18.41
CA LYS A 310 -3.31 -17.13 -18.87
C LYS A 310 -3.07 -15.64 -18.64
N SER A 311 -4.15 -14.87 -18.47
CA SER A 311 -4.17 -13.42 -18.33
C SER A 311 -5.35 -12.96 -17.47
N PHE A 312 -5.30 -11.70 -17.01
CA PHE A 312 -6.44 -11.10 -16.32
C PHE A 312 -7.67 -10.92 -17.22
N ALA A 313 -7.49 -10.83 -18.54
CA ALA A 313 -8.61 -10.76 -19.48
C ALA A 313 -9.46 -12.04 -19.49
N ASP A 314 -8.87 -13.20 -19.18
CA ASP A 314 -9.61 -14.48 -19.11
C ASP A 314 -10.65 -14.49 -17.97
N MET A 315 -10.46 -13.65 -16.95
CA MET A 315 -11.45 -13.45 -15.88
C MET A 315 -12.71 -12.71 -16.35
N CYS A 316 -12.70 -12.15 -17.57
CA CYS A 316 -13.84 -11.47 -18.20
C CYS A 316 -14.69 -12.42 -19.06
N ASP A 317 -14.41 -13.73 -19.11
CA ASP A 317 -15.26 -14.68 -19.82
C ASP A 317 -16.69 -14.70 -19.22
N PRO A 318 -17.76 -14.47 -20.00
CA PRO A 318 -19.12 -14.37 -19.47
C PRO A 318 -19.61 -15.66 -18.79
N ARG A 319 -19.01 -16.82 -19.09
CA ARG A 319 -19.31 -18.09 -18.42
C ARG A 319 -18.88 -18.10 -16.95
N LEU A 320 -18.01 -17.18 -16.55
CA LEU A 320 -17.59 -16.97 -15.16
C LEU A 320 -18.55 -16.08 -14.36
N ALA A 321 -19.72 -15.72 -14.89
CA ALA A 321 -20.68 -14.87 -14.19
C ALA A 321 -21.06 -15.44 -12.80
N GLY A 322 -20.64 -14.76 -11.74
CA GLY A 322 -20.87 -15.18 -10.35
C GLY A 322 -19.84 -16.17 -9.79
N TRP A 323 -18.72 -16.38 -10.50
CA TRP A 323 -17.63 -17.30 -10.15
C TRP A 323 -16.28 -16.61 -9.94
N VAL A 324 -16.21 -15.29 -10.06
CA VAL A 324 -14.99 -14.52 -9.76
C VAL A 324 -15.06 -13.96 -8.32
N ALA A 325 -13.99 -14.12 -7.55
CA ALA A 325 -13.84 -13.53 -6.23
C ALA A 325 -12.85 -12.35 -6.27
N LEU A 326 -13.31 -11.16 -5.88
CA LEU A 326 -12.48 -9.95 -5.80
C LEU A 326 -12.43 -9.43 -4.37
N ALA A 327 -11.42 -8.63 -4.07
CA ALA A 327 -11.35 -7.84 -2.83
C ALA A 327 -11.43 -6.33 -3.15
N ASP A 328 -11.86 -5.54 -2.17
CA ASP A 328 -12.08 -4.10 -2.32
C ASP A 328 -10.72 -3.36 -2.29
N PRO A 329 -10.29 -2.69 -3.38
CA PRO A 329 -9.04 -1.94 -3.40
C PRO A 329 -9.06 -0.70 -2.50
N ARG A 330 -10.24 -0.27 -2.01
CA ARG A 330 -10.36 0.79 -0.99
C ARG A 330 -9.87 0.32 0.38
N MET A 331 -9.90 -0.99 0.62
CA MET A 331 -9.51 -1.65 1.87
C MET A 331 -8.20 -2.46 1.74
N SER A 332 -7.77 -2.78 0.52
CA SER A 332 -6.61 -3.64 0.25
C SER A 332 -5.61 -3.00 -0.71
N GLY A 333 -4.47 -2.56 -0.17
CA GLY A 333 -3.37 -2.02 -0.97
C GLY A 333 -2.76 -3.03 -1.96
N SER A 334 -2.76 -4.32 -1.61
CA SER A 334 -2.26 -5.39 -2.49
C SER A 334 -3.13 -5.58 -3.73
N VAL A 335 -4.46 -5.53 -3.56
CA VAL A 335 -5.39 -5.65 -4.70
C VAL A 335 -5.37 -4.38 -5.54
N GLU A 336 -5.22 -3.22 -4.91
CA GLU A 336 -4.99 -1.97 -5.64
C GLU A 336 -3.71 -2.04 -6.49
N THR A 337 -2.63 -2.66 -6.01
CA THR A 337 -1.41 -2.90 -6.80
C THR A 337 -1.64 -3.89 -7.96
N ALA A 338 -2.43 -4.95 -7.73
CA ALA A 338 -2.81 -5.87 -8.80
C ALA A 338 -3.57 -5.15 -9.93
N PHE A 339 -4.54 -4.31 -9.57
CA PHE A 339 -5.32 -3.53 -10.52
C PHE A 339 -4.50 -2.45 -11.22
N GLU A 340 -3.56 -1.82 -10.51
CA GLU A 340 -2.59 -0.91 -11.11
C GLU A 340 -1.72 -1.63 -12.16
N SER A 341 -1.29 -2.87 -11.87
CA SER A 341 -0.54 -3.68 -12.83
C SER A 341 -1.33 -3.92 -14.11
N ILE A 342 -2.62 -4.25 -14.00
CA ILE A 342 -3.52 -4.42 -15.16
C ILE A 342 -3.56 -3.12 -15.98
N LEU A 343 -3.84 -1.99 -15.34
CA LEU A 343 -3.93 -0.70 -16.02
C LEU A 343 -2.64 -0.31 -16.75
N ASN A 344 -1.48 -0.52 -16.12
CA ASN A 344 -0.20 -0.13 -16.71
C ASN A 344 0.21 -1.01 -17.89
N ASN A 345 -0.14 -2.30 -17.84
CA ASN A 345 0.23 -3.28 -18.85
C ASN A 345 -0.76 -3.42 -20.01
N GLU A 346 -2.03 -3.11 -19.79
CA GLU A 346 -3.07 -3.19 -20.82
C GLU A 346 -3.40 -1.81 -21.43
N GLY A 347 -2.93 -0.73 -20.80
CA GLY A 347 -3.26 0.63 -21.21
C GLY A 347 -4.62 1.09 -20.70
N TRP A 348 -4.97 2.34 -21.00
CA TRP A 348 -6.13 3.01 -20.38
C TRP A 348 -7.44 2.28 -20.69
N GLU A 349 -7.80 2.18 -21.98
CA GLU A 349 -9.09 1.62 -22.38
C GLU A 349 -9.22 0.15 -21.98
N GLN A 350 -8.28 -0.69 -22.41
CA GLN A 350 -8.35 -2.12 -22.16
C GLN A 350 -8.22 -2.46 -20.67
N GLY A 351 -7.37 -1.75 -19.93
CA GLY A 351 -7.21 -1.95 -18.50
C GLY A 351 -8.51 -1.68 -17.73
N TRP A 352 -9.18 -0.55 -17.98
CA TRP A 352 -10.46 -0.23 -17.35
C TRP A 352 -11.57 -1.20 -17.77
N ARG A 353 -11.55 -1.68 -19.01
CA ARG A 353 -12.48 -2.72 -19.50
C ARG A 353 -12.29 -4.04 -18.76
N ILE A 354 -11.05 -4.50 -18.58
CA ILE A 354 -10.76 -5.74 -17.83
C ILE A 354 -11.26 -5.63 -16.39
N LEU A 355 -10.93 -4.53 -15.70
CA LEU A 355 -11.40 -4.32 -14.31
C LEU A 355 -12.94 -4.34 -14.21
N ARG A 356 -13.63 -3.78 -15.21
CA ARG A 356 -15.10 -3.79 -15.28
C ARG A 356 -15.67 -5.17 -15.61
N GLY A 357 -15.10 -5.90 -16.56
CA GLY A 357 -15.51 -7.27 -16.90
C GLY A 357 -15.32 -8.25 -15.73
N MET A 358 -14.18 -8.18 -15.04
CA MET A 358 -13.93 -8.94 -13.82
C MET A 358 -14.97 -8.62 -12.73
N SER A 359 -15.30 -7.34 -12.54
CA SER A 359 -16.32 -6.90 -11.59
C SER A 359 -17.71 -7.38 -11.98
N ALA A 360 -18.01 -7.46 -13.28
CA ALA A 360 -19.26 -7.99 -13.80
C ALA A 360 -19.41 -9.51 -13.61
N ASN A 361 -18.29 -10.24 -13.59
CA ASN A 361 -18.28 -11.66 -13.24
C ASN A 361 -18.19 -11.92 -11.73
N ALA A 362 -17.98 -10.89 -10.91
CA ALA A 362 -17.76 -11.05 -9.49
C ALA A 362 -18.99 -11.62 -8.76
N ARG A 363 -18.76 -12.66 -7.96
CA ARG A 363 -19.73 -13.17 -6.99
C ARG A 363 -19.98 -12.15 -5.88
N TYR A 364 -18.88 -11.62 -5.35
CA TYR A 364 -18.79 -10.64 -4.29
C TYR A 364 -17.50 -9.83 -4.42
N VAL A 365 -17.43 -8.74 -3.65
CA VAL A 365 -16.20 -8.00 -3.36
C VAL A 365 -16.03 -7.97 -1.84
N THR A 366 -14.95 -8.55 -1.32
CA THR A 366 -14.68 -8.67 0.13
C THR A 366 -13.69 -7.62 0.61
N ASP A 367 -13.77 -7.26 1.89
CA ASP A 367 -12.78 -6.44 2.59
C ASP A 367 -11.49 -7.21 2.96
N MET A 368 -11.47 -8.55 2.82
CA MET A 368 -10.33 -9.40 3.19
C MET A 368 -9.63 -9.98 1.95
N SER A 369 -8.37 -9.59 1.71
CA SER A 369 -7.57 -10.07 0.56
C SER A 369 -7.23 -11.57 0.60
N THR A 370 -7.34 -12.21 1.77
CA THR A 370 -7.09 -13.65 1.97
C THR A 370 -8.30 -14.52 1.69
N LYS A 371 -9.51 -13.93 1.57
CA LYS A 371 -10.73 -14.71 1.33
C LYS A 371 -10.84 -15.27 -0.10
N PRO A 372 -10.55 -14.53 -1.19
CA PRO A 372 -10.60 -15.07 -2.55
C PRO A 372 -9.83 -16.40 -2.74
N PRO A 373 -8.56 -16.55 -2.31
CA PRO A 373 -7.85 -17.81 -2.49
C PRO A 373 -8.44 -18.97 -1.68
N VAL A 374 -9.04 -18.71 -0.50
CA VAL A 374 -9.73 -19.74 0.30
C VAL A 374 -11.01 -20.21 -0.40
N ASP A 375 -11.85 -19.27 -0.87
CA ASP A 375 -13.11 -19.61 -1.54
C ASP A 375 -12.87 -20.33 -2.87
N VAL A 376 -11.83 -19.94 -3.62
CA VAL A 376 -11.38 -20.69 -4.81
C VAL A 376 -10.93 -22.10 -4.43
N ALA A 377 -10.17 -22.24 -3.34
CA ALA A 377 -9.69 -23.55 -2.90
C ALA A 377 -10.81 -24.50 -2.44
N HIS A 378 -11.91 -23.95 -1.92
CA HIS A 378 -13.12 -24.69 -1.58
C HIS A 378 -14.08 -24.93 -2.76
N GLY A 379 -13.83 -24.30 -3.92
CA GLY A 379 -14.70 -24.40 -5.10
C GLY A 379 -15.96 -23.53 -5.04
N GLU A 380 -16.00 -22.54 -4.16
CA GLU A 380 -17.06 -21.52 -4.07
C GLU A 380 -16.89 -20.40 -5.12
N ALA A 381 -15.68 -20.28 -5.66
CA ALA A 381 -15.31 -19.43 -6.79
C ALA A 381 -14.40 -20.21 -7.76
N ALA A 382 -14.42 -19.85 -9.04
CA ALA A 382 -13.55 -20.44 -10.06
C ALA A 382 -12.19 -19.75 -10.13
N MET A 383 -12.18 -18.42 -9.97
CA MET A 383 -10.97 -17.60 -10.03
C MET A 383 -11.00 -16.46 -9.00
N GLY A 384 -9.82 -16.02 -8.57
CA GLY A 384 -9.69 -14.84 -7.71
C GLY A 384 -8.35 -14.14 -7.89
N VAL A 385 -8.33 -12.83 -7.63
CA VAL A 385 -7.08 -12.06 -7.58
C VAL A 385 -6.50 -12.17 -6.18
N CYS A 386 -5.23 -12.56 -6.07
CA CYS A 386 -4.54 -12.64 -4.80
C CYS A 386 -3.03 -12.43 -4.94
N ILE A 387 -2.36 -12.32 -3.80
CA ILE A 387 -0.90 -12.32 -3.74
C ILE A 387 -0.39 -13.74 -3.96
N ASP A 388 0.74 -13.87 -4.64
CA ASP A 388 1.31 -15.14 -5.08
C ASP A 388 1.44 -16.20 -3.99
N PHE A 389 2.03 -15.86 -2.86
CA PHE A 389 2.22 -16.79 -1.76
C PHE A 389 0.89 -17.23 -1.12
N TYR A 390 -0.17 -16.41 -1.17
CA TYR A 390 -1.50 -16.86 -0.71
C TYR A 390 -2.10 -17.89 -1.66
N GLY A 391 -2.04 -17.64 -2.97
CA GLY A 391 -2.54 -18.59 -3.98
C GLY A 391 -1.75 -19.91 -3.96
N ARG A 392 -0.42 -19.80 -3.89
CA ARG A 392 0.52 -20.93 -3.82
C ARG A 392 0.38 -21.75 -2.52
N ALA A 393 0.18 -21.09 -1.38
CA ALA A 393 -0.08 -21.77 -0.12
C ALA A 393 -1.42 -22.51 -0.12
N GLN A 394 -2.49 -21.91 -0.66
CA GLN A 394 -3.77 -22.61 -0.82
C GLN A 394 -3.68 -23.78 -1.79
N SER A 395 -2.95 -23.62 -2.90
CA SER A 395 -2.67 -24.71 -3.85
C SER A 395 -1.98 -25.90 -3.17
N GLN A 396 -1.00 -25.64 -2.30
CA GLN A 396 -0.33 -26.69 -1.52
C GLN A 396 -1.24 -27.30 -0.45
N ALA A 397 -2.01 -26.48 0.27
CA ALA A 397 -2.84 -26.94 1.39
C ALA A 397 -3.91 -27.97 0.95
N VAL A 398 -4.35 -27.90 -0.31
CA VAL A 398 -5.36 -28.81 -0.88
C VAL A 398 -4.78 -29.87 -1.81
N MET A 399 -3.46 -29.88 -2.00
CA MET A 399 -2.75 -30.84 -2.85
C MET A 399 -2.79 -32.23 -2.23
N ARG A 400 -3.13 -33.24 -3.03
CA ARG A 400 -3.14 -34.64 -2.58
C ARG A 400 -1.74 -35.27 -2.72
N PRO A 401 -1.43 -36.34 -1.95
CA PRO A 401 -0.19 -37.07 -2.14
C PRO A 401 0.00 -37.53 -3.60
N GLY A 402 1.14 -37.17 -4.19
CA GLY A 402 1.48 -37.50 -5.58
C GLY A 402 1.06 -36.46 -6.62
N GLU A 403 0.30 -35.43 -6.24
CA GLU A 403 0.01 -34.28 -7.11
C GLU A 403 1.16 -33.25 -7.07
N THR A 404 1.28 -32.48 -8.15
CA THR A 404 2.12 -31.29 -8.27
C THR A 404 1.26 -30.03 -8.38
N PRO A 405 1.83 -28.81 -8.28
CA PRO A 405 1.09 -27.56 -8.53
C PRO A 405 0.38 -27.52 -9.90
N GLU A 406 0.95 -28.19 -10.91
CA GLU A 406 0.41 -28.26 -12.26
C GLU A 406 -0.82 -29.18 -12.34
N THR A 407 -0.85 -30.25 -11.52
CA THR A 407 -1.95 -31.23 -11.51
C THR A 407 -2.97 -31.02 -10.40
N SER A 408 -2.61 -30.25 -9.36
CA SER A 408 -3.49 -29.97 -8.23
C SER A 408 -4.76 -29.26 -8.70
N ARG A 409 -5.88 -29.55 -8.02
CA ARG A 409 -7.18 -28.92 -8.31
C ARG A 409 -7.13 -27.39 -8.21
N VAL A 410 -6.24 -26.85 -7.37
CA VAL A 410 -6.02 -25.40 -7.24
C VAL A 410 -4.68 -25.04 -7.85
N GLY A 411 -4.73 -24.16 -8.84
CA GLY A 411 -3.55 -23.56 -9.46
C GLY A 411 -3.39 -22.09 -9.09
N TYR A 412 -2.20 -21.57 -9.34
CA TYR A 412 -1.90 -20.15 -9.28
C TYR A 412 -1.07 -19.76 -10.51
N ILE A 413 -1.31 -18.57 -11.06
CA ILE A 413 -0.53 -18.02 -12.16
C ILE A 413 -0.22 -16.54 -11.93
N ASP A 414 1.02 -16.16 -12.20
CA ASP A 414 1.41 -14.78 -12.47
C ASP A 414 1.37 -14.57 -14.00
N PRO A 415 0.40 -13.84 -14.57
CA PRO A 415 0.39 -13.55 -16.00
C PRO A 415 1.75 -13.01 -16.50
N PRO A 416 2.49 -13.74 -17.35
CA PRO A 416 3.88 -13.40 -17.68
C PRO A 416 4.02 -12.00 -18.28
N GLY A 417 4.95 -11.19 -17.74
CA GLY A 417 5.20 -9.82 -18.22
C GLY A 417 4.08 -8.81 -17.91
N LYS A 418 3.02 -9.24 -17.23
CA LYS A 418 1.81 -8.43 -16.94
C LYS A 418 1.60 -8.21 -15.43
N VAL A 419 2.47 -8.78 -14.60
CA VAL A 419 2.43 -8.67 -13.14
C VAL A 419 3.52 -7.76 -12.63
N PHE A 420 3.15 -6.81 -11.77
CA PHE A 420 4.08 -6.10 -10.92
C PHE A 420 4.56 -7.00 -9.80
N ILE A 421 5.88 -7.15 -9.73
CA ILE A 421 6.55 -7.74 -8.60
C ILE A 421 7.02 -6.59 -7.72
N ASP A 422 6.46 -6.48 -6.52
CA ASP A 422 6.82 -5.45 -5.55
C ASP A 422 7.73 -6.08 -4.47
N PRO A 423 8.82 -5.41 -4.08
CA PRO A 423 9.54 -5.83 -2.89
C PRO A 423 8.75 -5.54 -1.62
N ASP A 424 8.76 -6.51 -0.71
CA ASP A 424 8.29 -6.35 0.66
C ASP A 424 9.45 -5.80 1.51
N PRO A 425 9.41 -4.51 1.94
CA PRO A 425 10.59 -3.87 2.50
C PRO A 425 10.75 -4.04 4.01
N ILE A 426 11.91 -3.64 4.48
CA ILE A 426 12.22 -3.41 5.89
C ILE A 426 12.79 -2.01 6.08
N THR A 427 12.36 -1.32 7.13
CA THR A 427 12.74 0.07 7.45
C THR A 427 13.04 0.23 8.93
N LEU A 428 14.16 0.87 9.26
CA LEU A 428 14.44 1.31 10.61
C LEU A 428 13.62 2.56 10.94
N LEU A 429 13.03 2.57 12.13
CA LEU A 429 12.20 3.68 12.61
C LEU A 429 13.03 4.64 13.47
N ARG A 430 12.94 5.93 13.16
CA ARG A 430 13.58 6.99 13.93
C ARG A 430 13.00 7.05 15.33
N GLY A 431 13.84 7.13 16.35
CA GLY A 431 13.39 7.12 17.74
C GLY A 431 13.02 5.73 18.27
N GLY A 432 13.34 4.66 17.53
CA GLY A 432 13.35 3.30 18.07
C GLY A 432 14.31 3.16 19.27
N THR A 433 14.15 2.08 20.01
CA THR A 433 14.91 1.79 21.23
C THR A 433 16.29 1.21 20.97
N ASP A 434 16.48 0.47 19.87
CA ASP A 434 17.71 -0.26 19.60
C ASP A 434 18.09 -0.26 18.10
N PRO A 435 18.71 0.84 17.60
CA PRO A 435 19.06 0.96 16.20
C PRO A 435 20.15 -0.03 15.77
N GLU A 436 21.01 -0.49 16.68
CA GLU A 436 22.05 -1.47 16.39
C GLU A 436 21.43 -2.86 16.14
N LEU A 437 20.57 -3.32 17.06
CA LEU A 437 19.90 -4.61 16.91
C LEU A 437 18.98 -4.62 15.68
N ALA A 438 18.35 -3.49 15.38
CA ALA A 438 17.56 -3.31 14.16
C ALA A 438 18.40 -3.47 12.89
N GLN A 439 19.61 -2.89 12.82
CA GLN A 439 20.53 -3.11 11.69
C GLN A 439 20.98 -4.57 11.57
N ARG A 440 21.26 -5.24 12.70
CA ARG A 440 21.58 -6.67 12.72
C ARG A 440 20.43 -7.53 12.19
N PHE A 441 19.18 -7.16 12.49
CA PHE A 441 18.01 -7.85 11.96
C PHE A 441 17.89 -7.69 10.44
N VAL A 442 18.13 -6.50 9.90
CA VAL A 442 18.18 -6.29 8.44
C VAL A 442 19.27 -7.15 7.80
N ALA A 443 20.48 -7.18 8.39
CA ALA A 443 21.58 -8.01 7.89
C ALA A 443 21.22 -9.50 7.90
N PHE A 444 20.56 -10.00 8.94
CA PHE A 444 20.07 -11.37 9.01
C PHE A 444 19.02 -11.66 7.93
N VAL A 445 18.01 -10.78 7.76
CA VAL A 445 16.96 -10.96 6.75
C VAL A 445 17.54 -11.05 5.34
N MET A 446 18.64 -10.32 5.07
CA MET A 446 19.35 -10.34 3.79
C MET A 446 20.39 -11.47 3.67
N SER A 447 20.71 -12.19 4.74
CA SER A 447 21.62 -13.35 4.71
C SER A 447 21.01 -14.55 3.98
N ASP A 448 21.81 -15.55 3.62
CA ASP A 448 21.31 -16.78 2.99
C ASP A 448 20.32 -17.52 3.91
N GLU A 449 20.58 -17.52 5.23
CA GLU A 449 19.66 -18.09 6.21
C GLU A 449 18.30 -17.38 6.19
N GLY A 450 18.29 -16.05 6.15
CA GLY A 450 17.08 -15.23 6.08
C GLY A 450 16.32 -15.40 4.76
N GLN A 451 17.04 -15.42 3.64
CA GLN A 451 16.46 -15.65 2.31
C GLN A 451 15.88 -17.05 2.15
N ALA A 452 16.50 -18.07 2.77
CA ALA A 452 16.00 -19.44 2.76
C ALA A 452 14.64 -19.59 3.45
N LEU A 453 14.36 -18.81 4.51
CA LEU A 453 13.07 -18.85 5.21
C LEU A 453 11.89 -18.61 4.27
N TRP A 454 12.07 -17.78 3.23
CA TRP A 454 10.99 -17.42 2.32
C TRP A 454 10.50 -18.58 1.45
N GLN A 455 11.41 -19.47 1.03
CA GLN A 455 11.13 -20.35 -0.12
C GLN A 455 11.61 -21.80 0.04
N PHE A 456 12.41 -22.11 1.04
CA PHE A 456 12.78 -23.50 1.30
C PHE A 456 11.63 -24.25 1.96
N ALA A 457 11.63 -25.57 1.79
CA ALA A 457 10.70 -26.46 2.49
C ALA A 457 10.96 -26.43 3.99
N ALA A 458 9.94 -26.73 4.79
CA ALA A 458 10.10 -26.77 6.25
C ALA A 458 11.08 -27.89 6.63
N THR A 459 12.06 -27.59 7.49
CA THR A 459 13.19 -28.50 7.80
C THR A 459 12.78 -29.83 8.43
N GLY A 460 11.57 -29.90 8.99
CA GLY A 460 10.98 -31.15 9.50
C GLY A 460 10.35 -32.05 8.44
N THR A 461 10.30 -31.65 7.17
CA THR A 461 9.71 -32.43 6.07
C THR A 461 10.76 -33.23 5.32
N ALA A 462 10.33 -34.25 4.55
CA ALA A 462 11.24 -35.03 3.70
C ALA A 462 12.00 -34.14 2.70
N ARG A 463 11.33 -33.15 2.11
CA ARG A 463 11.96 -32.16 1.23
C ARG A 463 12.91 -31.23 1.98
N GLY A 464 12.52 -30.80 3.18
CA GLY A 464 13.37 -29.98 4.05
C GLY A 464 14.66 -30.68 4.49
N ALA A 465 14.69 -32.02 4.48
CA ALA A 465 15.91 -32.79 4.72
C ALA A 465 16.94 -32.65 3.58
N GLU A 466 16.57 -32.11 2.43
CA GLU A 466 17.47 -31.82 1.32
C GLU A 466 17.97 -30.36 1.33
N ASN A 467 17.40 -29.50 2.18
CA ASN A 467 17.79 -28.09 2.28
C ASN A 467 19.29 -27.94 2.53
N ALA A 468 19.89 -26.90 1.96
CA ALA A 468 21.28 -26.57 2.19
C ALA A 468 21.59 -26.35 3.68
N VAL A 469 22.79 -26.76 4.09
CA VAL A 469 23.26 -26.63 5.48
C VAL A 469 23.82 -25.24 5.73
N ILE A 470 23.70 -24.76 6.96
CA ILE A 470 24.36 -23.54 7.41
C ILE A 470 25.86 -23.86 7.58
N PRO A 471 26.78 -23.21 6.82
CA PRO A 471 28.19 -23.55 6.88
C PRO A 471 28.77 -23.42 8.28
N GLY A 472 29.44 -24.47 8.76
CA GLY A 472 30.12 -24.48 10.06
C GLY A 472 29.20 -24.57 11.29
N VAL A 473 27.89 -24.71 11.11
CA VAL A 473 26.93 -24.78 12.24
C VAL A 473 26.41 -26.20 12.43
N THR A 474 26.51 -26.68 13.66
CA THR A 474 25.98 -27.99 14.09
C THR A 474 25.04 -27.84 15.27
N ASP A 475 24.11 -28.79 15.42
CA ASP A 475 23.25 -28.88 16.59
C ASP A 475 24.00 -29.47 17.80
N ARG A 476 23.30 -29.65 18.93
CA ARG A 476 23.89 -30.17 20.17
C ARG A 476 24.41 -31.60 20.03
N GLU A 477 23.92 -32.34 19.03
CA GLU A 477 24.32 -33.70 18.71
C GLU A 477 25.41 -33.75 17.62
N GLY A 478 25.95 -32.58 17.20
CA GLY A 478 27.00 -32.47 16.19
C GLY A 478 26.51 -32.65 14.75
N ARG A 479 25.19 -32.63 14.50
CA ARG A 479 24.62 -32.78 13.16
C ARG A 479 24.55 -31.43 12.46
N PRO A 480 24.77 -31.35 11.13
CA PRO A 480 24.65 -30.10 10.39
C PRO A 480 23.25 -29.49 10.53
N VAL A 481 23.18 -28.18 10.81
CA VAL A 481 21.91 -27.45 10.85
C VAL A 481 21.54 -27.02 9.43
N ARG A 482 20.27 -27.19 9.04
CA ARG A 482 19.77 -26.82 7.71
C ARG A 482 19.12 -25.45 7.71
N MET A 483 19.27 -24.75 6.59
CA MET A 483 18.56 -23.50 6.30
C MET A 483 17.09 -23.77 5.99
N GLY A 484 16.28 -22.70 6.06
CA GLY A 484 14.85 -22.75 5.77
C GLY A 484 13.96 -22.72 7.01
N PRO A 485 12.64 -22.59 6.82
CA PRO A 485 11.71 -22.48 7.93
C PRO A 485 11.66 -23.77 8.72
N ARG A 486 11.35 -23.70 10.01
CA ARG A 486 11.23 -24.89 10.86
C ARG A 486 9.88 -25.58 10.66
N THR A 487 8.80 -24.80 10.64
CA THR A 487 7.43 -25.32 10.69
C THR A 487 6.64 -24.88 9.47
N HIS A 488 6.69 -23.61 9.10
CA HIS A 488 5.80 -23.02 8.10
C HIS A 488 6.54 -22.67 6.80
N GLU A 489 6.17 -23.32 5.71
CA GLU A 489 6.64 -22.93 4.38
C GLU A 489 6.01 -21.59 3.97
N LEU A 490 6.83 -20.54 3.88
CA LEU A 490 6.33 -19.17 3.69
C LEU A 490 5.96 -18.88 2.22
N ARG A 491 6.51 -19.65 1.26
CA ARG A 491 6.18 -19.64 -0.18
C ARG A 491 6.30 -18.27 -0.85
N ARG A 492 7.13 -17.38 -0.29
CA ARG A 492 7.45 -16.06 -0.87
C ARG A 492 8.76 -16.13 -1.64
N MET A 493 8.92 -15.27 -2.63
CA MET A 493 10.13 -15.29 -3.44
C MET A 493 11.26 -14.52 -2.73
N PRO A 494 12.48 -15.06 -2.64
CA PRO A 494 13.64 -14.33 -2.14
C PRO A 494 13.88 -13.07 -2.98
N VAL A 495 14.42 -12.01 -2.38
CA VAL A 495 14.79 -10.78 -3.10
C VAL A 495 16.19 -10.86 -3.70
N ARG A 496 17.04 -11.79 -3.24
CA ARG A 496 18.40 -11.91 -3.76
C ARG A 496 18.39 -12.81 -5.00
N HIS A 497 18.60 -12.24 -6.20
CA HIS A 497 18.64 -13.02 -7.45
C HIS A 497 19.72 -14.11 -7.42
N ALA A 498 20.93 -13.77 -6.98
CA ALA A 498 22.02 -14.74 -6.83
C ALA A 498 21.62 -15.93 -5.92
N PHE A 499 20.87 -15.68 -4.84
CA PHE A 499 20.35 -16.74 -3.96
C PHE A 499 19.34 -17.64 -4.69
N ILE A 500 18.45 -17.06 -5.50
CA ILE A 500 17.47 -17.81 -6.31
C ILE A 500 18.21 -18.75 -7.27
N VAL A 501 19.24 -18.25 -7.94
CA VAL A 501 20.00 -18.98 -8.97
C VAL A 501 20.84 -20.08 -8.35
N GLU A 502 21.57 -19.76 -7.27
CA GLU A 502 22.39 -20.73 -6.54
C GLU A 502 21.56 -21.88 -5.97
N HIS A 503 20.38 -21.58 -5.42
CA HIS A 503 19.54 -22.57 -4.75
C HIS A 503 18.32 -23.01 -5.56
N TRP A 504 18.29 -22.76 -6.87
CA TRP A 504 17.16 -23.07 -7.74
C TRP A 504 16.58 -24.48 -7.53
N PRO A 505 17.39 -25.57 -7.41
CA PRO A 505 16.86 -26.91 -7.17
C PRO A 505 16.10 -27.06 -5.84
N LEU A 506 16.46 -26.27 -4.82
CA LEU A 506 15.91 -26.34 -3.46
C LEU A 506 14.64 -25.51 -3.27
N LEU A 507 14.43 -24.45 -4.08
CA LEU A 507 13.25 -23.60 -3.97
C LEU A 507 11.95 -24.38 -4.12
N THR A 508 10.94 -24.09 -3.28
CA THR A 508 9.63 -24.75 -3.35
C THR A 508 8.93 -24.42 -4.66
N ASP A 509 8.90 -23.14 -5.00
CA ASP A 509 8.36 -22.58 -6.23
C ASP A 509 9.45 -22.41 -7.30
N LYS A 510 9.21 -22.97 -8.49
CA LYS A 510 10.11 -22.88 -9.65
C LYS A 510 9.76 -21.68 -10.53
N VAL A 511 9.79 -20.49 -9.93
CA VAL A 511 9.50 -19.22 -10.60
C VAL A 511 10.68 -18.29 -10.44
N ASP A 512 11.13 -17.68 -11.54
CA ASP A 512 12.06 -16.56 -11.47
C ASP A 512 11.27 -15.24 -11.49
N PRO A 513 11.15 -14.52 -10.36
CA PRO A 513 10.38 -13.28 -10.28
C PRO A 513 10.97 -12.17 -11.16
N TYR A 514 12.28 -12.23 -11.44
CA TYR A 514 12.95 -11.23 -12.28
C TYR A 514 12.68 -11.43 -13.77
N ALA A 515 12.42 -12.67 -14.19
CA ALA A 515 12.03 -12.98 -15.56
C ALA A 515 10.57 -12.62 -15.86
N ILE A 516 9.67 -12.74 -14.87
CA ILE A 516 8.22 -12.50 -15.06
C ILE A 516 7.80 -11.06 -14.75
N ALA A 517 8.63 -10.28 -14.05
CA ALA A 517 8.31 -8.91 -13.68
C ALA A 517 8.02 -8.03 -14.89
N SER A 518 6.91 -7.30 -14.84
CA SER A 518 6.58 -6.33 -15.87
C SER A 518 7.62 -5.21 -15.92
N THR A 519 8.09 -4.89 -17.13
CA THR A 519 8.98 -3.76 -17.40
C THR A 519 8.23 -2.44 -17.57
N GLN A 520 6.90 -2.46 -17.56
CA GLN A 520 6.09 -1.26 -17.71
C GLN A 520 6.15 -0.41 -16.45
N GLY A 521 6.48 0.87 -16.61
CA GLY A 521 6.44 1.85 -15.52
C GLY A 521 5.03 2.12 -15.02
N SER A 522 4.92 2.67 -13.80
CA SER A 522 3.64 3.24 -13.36
C SER A 522 3.25 4.39 -14.27
N ARG A 523 2.04 4.35 -14.81
CA ARG A 523 1.44 5.43 -15.60
C ARG A 523 0.79 6.51 -14.72
N GLY A 524 0.86 6.36 -13.40
CA GLY A 524 0.32 7.31 -12.42
C GLY A 524 -1.20 7.17 -12.18
N TRP A 525 -1.84 6.14 -12.72
CA TRP A 525 -3.30 5.96 -12.69
C TRP A 525 -3.84 5.32 -11.40
N ARG A 526 -2.96 4.95 -10.46
CA ARG A 526 -3.32 4.24 -9.21
C ARG A 526 -4.44 4.92 -8.43
N SER A 527 -4.37 6.24 -8.24
CA SER A 527 -5.37 6.97 -7.45
C SER A 527 -6.78 6.94 -8.04
N GLY A 528 -6.94 6.62 -9.32
CA GLY A 528 -8.25 6.44 -9.96
C GLY A 528 -8.89 5.09 -9.64
N ILE A 529 -8.14 4.08 -9.21
CA ILE A 529 -8.65 2.72 -9.00
C ILE A 529 -9.77 2.72 -7.96
N ARG A 530 -9.54 3.31 -6.78
CA ARG A 530 -10.51 3.36 -5.68
C ARG A 530 -11.84 4.04 -6.06
N PRO A 531 -11.87 5.29 -6.56
CA PRO A 531 -13.13 5.95 -6.91
C PRO A 531 -13.85 5.22 -8.05
N MET A 532 -13.12 4.72 -9.05
CA MET A 532 -13.74 4.06 -10.21
C MET A 532 -14.28 2.67 -9.87
N MET A 533 -13.49 1.82 -9.20
CA MET A 533 -13.95 0.49 -8.76
C MET A 533 -15.14 0.61 -7.80
N GLY A 534 -15.11 1.60 -6.90
CA GLY A 534 -16.25 1.96 -6.07
C GLY A 534 -17.50 2.24 -6.91
N ALA A 535 -17.40 3.19 -7.84
CA ALA A 535 -18.53 3.65 -8.63
C ALA A 535 -19.09 2.61 -9.62
N PHE A 536 -18.25 1.91 -10.39
CA PHE A 536 -18.74 1.01 -11.44
C PHE A 536 -18.92 -0.43 -10.96
N GLY A 537 -18.04 -0.92 -10.08
CA GLY A 537 -17.92 -2.34 -9.77
C GLY A 537 -18.52 -2.76 -8.45
N ILE A 538 -18.42 -1.90 -7.42
CA ILE A 538 -18.81 -2.24 -6.05
C ILE A 538 -20.17 -1.64 -5.71
N ASP A 539 -20.31 -0.33 -5.79
CA ASP A 539 -21.52 0.39 -5.38
C ASP A 539 -22.69 0.18 -6.37
N ASN A 540 -22.38 -0.25 -7.61
CA ASN A 540 -23.33 -0.68 -8.65
C ASN A 540 -23.18 -2.16 -9.04
N ALA A 541 -22.65 -3.01 -8.15
CA ALA A 541 -22.38 -4.43 -8.47
C ALA A 541 -23.60 -5.20 -8.97
N ARG A 542 -24.81 -4.85 -8.53
CA ARG A 542 -26.04 -5.52 -8.97
C ARG A 542 -26.42 -5.10 -10.39
N GLU A 543 -26.35 -3.81 -10.66
CA GLU A 543 -26.69 -3.18 -11.93
C GLU A 543 -25.71 -3.61 -13.01
N LEU A 544 -24.40 -3.58 -12.72
CA LEU A 544 -23.35 -4.06 -13.62
C LEU A 544 -23.59 -5.52 -14.02
N ARG A 545 -23.85 -6.41 -13.05
CA ARG A 545 -24.13 -7.84 -13.31
C ARG A 545 -25.37 -8.05 -14.16
N ARG A 546 -26.40 -7.22 -13.99
CA ARG A 546 -27.62 -7.27 -14.81
C ARG A 546 -27.35 -6.82 -16.24
N ALA A 547 -26.68 -5.69 -16.42
CA ALA A 547 -26.28 -5.18 -17.73
C ALA A 547 -25.39 -6.16 -18.48
N TRP A 548 -24.41 -6.75 -17.79
CA TRP A 548 -23.52 -7.79 -18.33
C TRP A 548 -24.26 -9.00 -18.88
N ARG A 549 -25.16 -9.59 -18.08
CA ARG A 549 -25.98 -10.72 -18.53
C ARG A 549 -26.91 -10.35 -19.67
N ALA A 550 -27.52 -9.17 -19.62
CA ALA A 550 -28.42 -8.70 -20.66
C ALA A 550 -27.68 -8.56 -22.01
N MET A 551 -26.46 -8.00 -21.99
CA MET A 551 -25.61 -7.87 -23.17
C MET A 551 -25.17 -9.22 -23.72
N HIS A 552 -24.68 -10.14 -22.89
CA HIS A 552 -24.25 -11.44 -23.37
C HIS A 552 -25.41 -12.32 -23.86
N ARG A 553 -26.60 -12.20 -23.26
CA ARG A 553 -27.80 -12.85 -23.82
C ARG A 553 -28.24 -12.25 -25.14
N ALA A 554 -28.17 -10.92 -25.30
CA ALA A 554 -28.44 -10.30 -26.59
C ALA A 554 -27.50 -10.86 -27.68
N ILE A 555 -26.23 -11.09 -27.34
CA ILE A 555 -25.27 -11.76 -28.23
C ILE A 555 -25.69 -13.21 -28.54
N GLU A 556 -26.03 -14.00 -27.51
CA GLU A 556 -26.44 -15.41 -27.66
C GLU A 556 -27.75 -15.59 -28.46
N GLU A 557 -28.71 -14.68 -28.28
CA GLU A 557 -30.01 -14.67 -28.96
C GLU A 557 -29.94 -14.05 -30.37
N GLY A 558 -28.77 -13.53 -30.78
CA GLY A 558 -28.54 -12.99 -32.12
C GLY A 558 -29.22 -11.65 -32.38
N VAL A 559 -29.30 -10.78 -31.37
CA VAL A 559 -29.77 -9.38 -31.51
C VAL A 559 -28.87 -8.62 -32.49
N GLU A 560 -29.46 -7.66 -33.22
CA GLU A 560 -28.78 -6.82 -34.22
C GLU A 560 -27.42 -6.27 -33.70
N PRO A 561 -26.32 -6.43 -34.47
CA PRO A 561 -24.98 -6.06 -34.04
C PRO A 561 -24.84 -4.61 -33.58
N GLU A 562 -25.58 -3.67 -34.18
CA GLU A 562 -25.56 -2.25 -33.81
C GLU A 562 -26.13 -2.01 -32.41
N VAL A 563 -27.16 -2.77 -32.02
CA VAL A 563 -27.75 -2.69 -30.67
C VAL A 563 -26.77 -3.24 -29.65
N VAL A 564 -26.15 -4.39 -29.94
CA VAL A 564 -25.12 -4.98 -29.08
C VAL A 564 -23.90 -4.05 -28.95
N ALA A 565 -23.47 -3.43 -30.04
CA ALA A 565 -22.36 -2.47 -30.03
C ALA A 565 -22.67 -1.24 -29.16
N GLU A 566 -23.90 -0.73 -29.20
CA GLU A 566 -24.33 0.37 -28.33
C GLU A 566 -24.41 -0.07 -26.86
N MET A 567 -24.89 -1.28 -26.59
CA MET A 567 -24.87 -1.86 -25.25
C MET A 567 -23.44 -1.97 -24.71
N GLU A 568 -22.51 -2.45 -25.52
CA GLU A 568 -21.10 -2.55 -25.16
C GLU A 568 -20.47 -1.17 -24.92
N ARG A 569 -20.76 -0.20 -25.80
CA ARG A 569 -20.31 1.19 -25.64
C ARG A 569 -20.78 1.77 -24.31
N LEU A 570 -22.05 1.62 -23.95
CA LEU A 570 -22.62 2.10 -22.70
C LEU A 570 -22.03 1.38 -21.48
N LEU A 571 -21.92 0.06 -21.55
CA LEU A 571 -21.36 -0.76 -20.46
C LEU A 571 -19.94 -0.31 -20.12
N TYR A 572 -19.12 -0.01 -21.12
CA TYR A 572 -17.71 0.34 -20.96
C TYR A 572 -17.38 1.83 -21.01
N ALA A 573 -18.36 2.71 -21.26
CA ALA A 573 -18.16 4.16 -21.26
C ALA A 573 -17.56 4.64 -19.93
N LEU A 574 -16.59 5.56 -20.02
CA LEU A 574 -16.00 6.25 -18.88
C LEU A 574 -16.66 7.62 -18.69
N PRO A 575 -16.62 8.22 -17.48
CA PRO A 575 -17.30 9.48 -17.21
C PRO A 575 -16.93 10.59 -18.20
N GLU A 576 -17.93 11.07 -18.93
CA GLU A 576 -17.83 12.18 -19.88
C GLU A 576 -18.11 13.50 -19.15
N GLY A 577 -17.25 14.49 -19.32
CA GLY A 577 -17.27 15.75 -18.57
C GLY A 577 -18.60 16.48 -18.62
N ALA A 578 -19.23 16.53 -19.80
CA ALA A 578 -20.54 17.15 -19.99
C ALA A 578 -21.65 16.43 -19.20
N ARG A 579 -21.66 15.09 -19.20
CA ARG A 579 -22.62 14.31 -18.41
C ARG A 579 -22.34 14.37 -16.91
N VAL A 580 -21.08 14.34 -16.50
CA VAL A 580 -20.67 14.52 -15.11
C VAL A 580 -21.16 15.88 -14.59
N ARG A 581 -21.02 16.95 -15.39
CA ARG A 581 -21.55 18.28 -15.05
C ARG A 581 -23.06 18.30 -14.92
N ALA A 582 -23.78 17.69 -15.87
CA ALA A 582 -25.24 17.62 -15.82
C ALA A 582 -25.73 16.89 -14.56
N LEU A 583 -25.13 15.74 -14.23
CA LEU A 583 -25.45 14.97 -13.03
C LEU A 583 -25.08 15.72 -11.75
N TRP A 584 -23.93 16.40 -11.73
CA TRP A 584 -23.53 17.23 -10.61
C TRP A 584 -24.58 18.32 -10.34
N ASN A 585 -24.96 19.07 -11.36
CA ASN A 585 -25.94 20.15 -11.24
C ASN A 585 -27.32 19.61 -10.79
N ALA A 586 -27.70 18.41 -11.25
CA ALA A 586 -28.95 17.79 -10.83
C ALA A 586 -28.93 17.33 -9.36
N LEU A 587 -27.79 16.86 -8.86
CA LEU A 587 -27.64 16.33 -7.50
C LEU A 587 -27.26 17.39 -6.46
N PHE A 588 -26.62 18.49 -6.88
CA PHE A 588 -26.01 19.51 -6.01
C PHE A 588 -26.29 20.94 -6.49
N ALA A 589 -27.54 21.23 -6.87
CA ALA A 589 -27.97 22.49 -7.51
C ALA A 589 -27.67 23.79 -6.72
N ASP A 590 -27.49 23.72 -5.40
CA ASP A 590 -27.38 24.89 -4.51
C ASP A 590 -25.92 25.34 -4.23
N GLU A 591 -24.95 24.95 -5.05
CA GLU A 591 -23.53 25.22 -4.77
C GLU A 591 -22.84 26.20 -5.71
N GLU A 592 -22.28 27.27 -5.11
CA GLU A 592 -21.57 28.35 -5.81
C GLU A 592 -20.16 27.98 -6.30
N THR A 593 -19.54 26.92 -5.78
CA THR A 593 -18.15 26.56 -6.14
C THR A 593 -18.08 25.21 -6.83
N THR A 594 -17.98 25.27 -8.16
CA THR A 594 -17.93 24.13 -9.06
C THR A 594 -16.50 24.01 -9.60
N PRO A 595 -15.70 23.00 -9.22
CA PRO A 595 -14.34 22.91 -9.70
C PRO A 595 -14.35 22.50 -11.18
N GLU A 596 -14.00 23.40 -12.10
CA GLU A 596 -14.06 23.12 -13.54
C GLU A 596 -13.28 21.87 -13.96
N GLY A 597 -12.14 21.62 -13.30
CA GLY A 597 -11.33 20.41 -13.53
C GLY A 597 -12.04 19.08 -13.21
N ALA A 598 -13.15 19.13 -12.45
CA ALA A 598 -13.95 17.96 -12.10
C ALA A 598 -14.87 17.49 -13.23
N PHE A 599 -15.11 18.35 -14.23
CA PHE A 599 -16.02 18.10 -15.37
C PHE A 599 -15.27 17.88 -16.67
N LEU A 600 -14.05 17.38 -16.59
CA LEU A 600 -13.30 16.91 -17.75
C LEU A 600 -13.63 15.44 -18.00
N ASP A 601 -13.45 15.01 -19.26
CA ASP A 601 -13.58 13.61 -19.61
C ASP A 601 -12.57 12.77 -18.84
N PHE A 602 -13.00 11.63 -18.30
CA PHE A 602 -12.12 10.70 -17.60
C PHE A 602 -11.23 9.95 -18.61
N SER A 603 -10.19 10.64 -19.06
CA SER A 603 -9.25 10.21 -20.10
C SER A 603 -7.79 10.37 -19.62
N PRO A 604 -6.81 9.74 -20.30
CA PRO A 604 -5.39 9.91 -19.96
C PRO A 604 -4.93 11.36 -19.94
N GLU A 605 -5.44 12.18 -20.86
CA GLU A 605 -5.06 13.58 -21.06
C GLU A 605 -5.51 14.46 -19.89
N HIS A 606 -6.71 14.23 -19.38
CA HIS A 606 -7.31 15.04 -18.30
C HIS A 606 -7.11 14.45 -16.91
N TYR A 607 -6.68 13.18 -16.80
CA TYR A 607 -6.60 12.47 -15.53
C TYR A 607 -5.75 13.21 -14.47
N GLY A 608 -4.66 13.85 -14.87
CA GLY A 608 -3.83 14.66 -13.97
C GLY A 608 -4.65 15.75 -13.28
N THR A 609 -5.41 16.53 -14.04
CA THR A 609 -6.28 17.60 -13.53
C THR A 609 -7.41 17.06 -12.67
N ILE A 610 -8.08 15.99 -13.11
CA ILE A 610 -9.17 15.34 -12.35
C ILE A 610 -8.63 14.86 -10.99
N ARG A 611 -7.47 14.21 -10.98
CA ARG A 611 -6.83 13.73 -9.75
C ARG A 611 -6.56 14.85 -8.74
N GLU A 612 -6.14 16.03 -9.22
CA GLU A 612 -5.92 17.18 -8.34
C GLU A 612 -7.22 17.65 -7.67
N THR A 613 -8.37 17.54 -8.34
CA THR A 613 -9.67 17.87 -7.73
C THR A 613 -10.04 16.98 -6.55
N TRP A 614 -9.55 15.73 -6.53
CA TRP A 614 -9.79 14.80 -5.42
C TRP A 614 -9.06 15.17 -4.13
N ARG A 615 -8.11 16.12 -4.18
CA ARG A 615 -7.48 16.66 -2.97
C ARG A 615 -8.45 17.41 -2.08
N ASN A 616 -9.53 17.95 -2.64
CA ASN A 616 -10.62 18.50 -1.87
C ASN A 616 -11.58 17.35 -1.44
N PRO A 617 -11.66 17.00 -0.14
CA PRO A 617 -12.44 15.83 0.30
C PRO A 617 -13.93 15.96 0.00
N ARG A 618 -14.45 17.19 0.01
CA ARG A 618 -15.87 17.48 -0.28
C ARG A 618 -16.17 17.22 -1.75
N VAL A 619 -15.29 17.67 -2.65
CA VAL A 619 -15.40 17.44 -4.10
C VAL A 619 -15.24 15.96 -4.43
N ALA A 620 -14.22 15.31 -3.84
CA ALA A 620 -13.96 13.89 -4.04
C ALA A 620 -15.18 13.02 -3.68
N SER A 621 -15.77 13.26 -2.50
CA SER A 621 -16.95 12.51 -2.02
C SER A 621 -18.16 12.69 -2.94
N ARG A 622 -18.36 13.88 -3.50
CA ARG A 622 -19.46 14.16 -4.44
C ARG A 622 -19.23 13.58 -5.81
N LEU A 623 -18.01 13.68 -6.34
CA LEU A 623 -17.65 13.02 -7.60
C LEU A 623 -17.87 11.52 -7.52
N GLN A 624 -17.62 10.88 -6.37
CA GLN A 624 -17.97 9.47 -6.18
C GLN A 624 -19.47 9.21 -6.36
N ILE A 625 -20.34 10.07 -5.81
CA ILE A 625 -21.80 9.98 -5.99
C ILE A 625 -22.17 10.16 -7.48
N VAL A 626 -21.59 11.18 -8.13
CA VAL A 626 -21.85 11.48 -9.56
C VAL A 626 -21.41 10.34 -10.45
N TYR A 627 -20.20 9.80 -10.27
CA TYR A 627 -19.70 8.66 -11.04
C TYR A 627 -20.56 7.42 -10.81
N THR A 628 -21.00 7.18 -9.57
CA THR A 628 -21.93 6.08 -9.26
C THR A 628 -23.25 6.25 -10.02
N ALA A 629 -23.82 7.46 -10.07
CA ALA A 629 -25.02 7.73 -10.85
C ALA A 629 -24.79 7.54 -12.36
N TYR A 630 -23.68 8.06 -12.90
CA TYR A 630 -23.30 7.92 -14.31
C TYR A 630 -23.28 6.45 -14.76
N PHE A 631 -22.60 5.58 -14.01
CA PHE A 631 -22.53 4.16 -14.33
C PHE A 631 -23.87 3.46 -14.17
N ARG A 632 -24.64 3.80 -13.13
CA ARG A 632 -25.97 3.24 -12.90
C ARG A 632 -26.91 3.50 -14.07
N GLU A 633 -26.94 4.73 -14.58
CA GLU A 633 -27.73 5.10 -15.75
C GLU A 633 -27.31 4.32 -17.00
N ASN A 634 -26.00 4.17 -17.23
CA ASN A 634 -25.51 3.38 -18.36
C ASN A 634 -25.94 1.92 -18.26
N TYR A 635 -25.81 1.30 -17.08
CA TYR A 635 -26.21 -0.09 -16.87
C TYR A 635 -27.72 -0.28 -17.01
N ALA A 636 -28.52 0.66 -16.53
CA ALA A 636 -29.96 0.66 -16.76
C ALA A 636 -30.27 0.72 -18.26
N ARG A 637 -29.59 1.60 -19.00
CA ARG A 637 -29.78 1.76 -20.44
C ARG A 637 -29.40 0.50 -21.23
N VAL A 638 -28.32 -0.18 -20.85
CA VAL A 638 -27.97 -1.49 -21.44
C VAL A 638 -29.10 -2.49 -21.27
N VAL A 639 -29.68 -2.58 -20.07
CA VAL A 639 -30.82 -3.49 -19.81
C VAL A 639 -32.06 -3.09 -20.60
N GLU A 640 -32.35 -1.79 -20.73
CA GLU A 640 -33.46 -1.28 -21.54
C GLU A 640 -33.30 -1.63 -23.02
N LEU A 641 -32.09 -1.50 -23.58
CA LEU A 641 -31.80 -1.88 -24.97
C LEU A 641 -32.03 -3.38 -25.19
N ALA A 642 -31.57 -4.23 -24.27
CA ALA A 642 -31.81 -5.67 -24.34
C ALA A 642 -33.32 -5.99 -24.32
N GLN A 643 -34.07 -5.38 -23.40
CA GLN A 643 -35.52 -5.57 -23.28
C GLN A 643 -36.27 -5.08 -24.52
N GLY A 644 -35.86 -3.92 -25.07
CA GLY A 644 -36.42 -3.37 -26.31
C GLY A 644 -36.15 -4.27 -27.52
N ALA A 645 -35.05 -5.03 -27.50
CA ALA A 645 -34.71 -6.03 -28.50
C ALA A 645 -35.36 -7.42 -28.25
N GLY A 646 -36.20 -7.55 -27.21
CA GLY A 646 -36.92 -8.80 -26.90
C GLY A 646 -36.17 -9.77 -26.00
N VAL A 647 -34.99 -9.42 -25.49
CA VAL A 647 -34.18 -10.27 -24.60
C VAL A 647 -34.79 -10.31 -23.20
N SER A 648 -34.99 -11.51 -22.66
CA SER A 648 -35.61 -11.68 -21.34
C SER A 648 -34.68 -11.21 -20.20
N ALA A 649 -35.22 -10.36 -19.31
CA ALA A 649 -34.50 -9.79 -18.18
C ALA A 649 -34.22 -10.75 -17.00
N ARG A 650 -34.60 -12.02 -17.11
CA ARG A 650 -34.54 -13.01 -16.00
C ARG A 650 -33.23 -13.75 -15.89
#